data_AF-A0A4R3YLV8-F1
#
_entry.id   AF-A0A4R3YLV8-F1
#
_cell.length_a   1.000
_cell.length_b   1.000
_cell.length_c   1.000
_cell.angle_alpha   90.00
_cell.angle_beta   90.00
_cell.angle_gamma   90.00
#
_symmetry.space_group_name_H-M   'P 1'
#
loop_
_entity.id
_entity.type
_entity.pdbx_description
1 polymer ?
#
loop_
_entity_poly.entity_id
_entity_poly.type
_entity_poly.pdbx_seq_one_letter_code
_entity_poly.pdbx_strand_id
1 'polypeptide(L)'
;MKKHIKVTVVIILSLFSFLIFPVSVKAVDTINVGFIDYKGFIERDSSGAYSGYAVDYLNEISKYTQWEYHYVFDSWEKCLEKLKKGEIDILCSAQYTKERDQDFDFSKYPIGNEYTIVYTRLDEPIYFNDYQAMNHKTIGLLKNSYQNQSLKQYAMKNNFDYQKKYYSSEEEINQALMNHEVDMIAVGSLPIHSQVKVVAKFDPQPFYITVKEGNQVLLDKISDALTEIKKNAPYFEMSIYNKYYSDSAYSTQPLLTRQEIEYIRKLGVVQIGFNNDLLPFSYENINTNIVGILPDILEKVSKKTNIKFEYVPVNSRKEMKTFLDEDYHIYCGALKNLDDISDDKYWISHSLLNVDQVVVTRNESVFDTFDDAVVALNFGFESIGKDFLKKYPHAHIQYYTTVEECLDAVHDKVADLTINNAYTMNYMIQKPEYVDDLTAHSIALEPYSLYLFTNKQIDNQLVSILNKAINSFNDAELDKIVYGYTIGYRYEYSFLDNVYMYRYFILFAGIVFTLVSIFIIILNKRHTQHLIDKKEADILRKKVEIDDLTGLYNYETFFDKIRQVLDSQQADFCMIYIDVNRFKIVNELYGMEIGNQLLIYIGEQLQKISQQYTNVISCHLSADKFFVFTPKEYVKELLEIDLLEDNNLEMGISIRYGVFNMSDYSMPINLMCDRAVLASQDVKNNYFRKVGIYDDQKRLEILHEQEIFDDIQQAILEHQLFIMIQPKYDIQNHLIVGGEALVRWEHPEKGFIPPNEFIPIIENNGYIIQLDYYVWDLACQFIQKMKTMGIDINISVNVSRLNFYRPHLVELFIGLVRKYKIEPKNLQLEITETVYCDDKEFIYSIIKELQKHGFTILMDDFGSGYSSLNMLKDAPVDIIKLDMDFLDSHNETNRSKAIVKAIIDLTHSLDLSVVVEGVETKQEVDFLNEIQAYIIQGYYFSRPLMEDDFITLYVNTNQNK
;
A
#
# COMPACT_ATOMS: atom_id res chain seq x y z
N MET A 1 5.96 -47.21 43.66
CA MET A 1 5.04 -46.78 42.59
C MET A 1 5.89 -46.17 41.48
N LYS A 2 6.31 -46.78 40.37
CA LYS A 2 5.82 -47.93 39.57
C LYS A 2 4.31 -47.88 39.27
N LYS A 3 3.98 -47.76 37.97
CA LYS A 3 2.65 -47.51 37.36
C LYS A 3 2.16 -46.10 37.67
N HIS A 4 2.28 -45.11 36.78
CA HIS A 4 1.30 -44.92 35.69
C HIS A 4 1.81 -44.12 34.46
N ILE A 5 3.10 -43.83 34.33
CA ILE A 5 3.64 -43.15 33.12
C ILE A 5 4.30 -44.20 32.21
N LYS A 6 3.52 -45.20 31.78
CA LYS A 6 3.98 -46.22 30.79
C LYS A 6 2.91 -46.64 29.78
N VAL A 7 1.74 -45.99 29.73
CA VAL A 7 0.65 -46.39 28.81
C VAL A 7 0.29 -45.31 27.79
N THR A 8 0.64 -44.04 27.99
CA THR A 8 0.32 -42.99 26.98
C THR A 8 1.45 -42.72 25.98
N VAL A 9 2.70 -43.05 26.32
CA VAL A 9 3.86 -42.84 25.42
C VAL A 9 4.08 -44.01 24.44
N VAL A 10 3.45 -45.16 24.68
CA VAL A 10 3.61 -46.37 23.83
C VAL A 10 2.63 -46.42 22.67
N ILE A 11 1.54 -45.64 22.69
CA ILE A 11 0.54 -45.59 21.60
C ILE A 11 0.89 -44.52 20.54
N ILE A 12 1.66 -43.50 20.90
CA ILE A 12 2.08 -42.45 19.95
C ILE A 12 3.36 -42.86 19.17
N LEU A 13 4.14 -43.82 19.67
CA LEU A 13 5.35 -44.33 19.01
C LEU A 13 5.12 -45.52 18.07
N SER A 14 3.89 -46.07 17.98
CA SER A 14 3.55 -47.17 17.06
C SER A 14 2.80 -46.74 15.79
N LEU A 15 2.61 -45.44 15.57
CA LEU A 15 1.95 -44.88 14.37
C LEU A 15 2.92 -44.22 13.37
N PHE A 16 4.24 -44.25 13.64
CA PHE A 16 5.28 -43.71 12.76
C PHE A 16 6.22 -44.78 12.18
N SER A 17 5.71 -46.00 11.99
CA SER A 17 6.49 -47.10 11.43
C SER A 17 5.70 -47.89 10.40
N PHE A 18 5.14 -47.25 9.38
CA PHE A 18 4.88 -47.89 8.08
C PHE A 18 4.79 -46.81 7.00
N LEU A 19 5.59 -46.99 5.92
CA LEU A 19 5.76 -46.17 4.71
C LEU A 19 7.07 -45.37 4.61
N ILE A 20 8.20 -46.03 4.87
CA ILE A 20 9.43 -45.75 4.10
C ILE A 20 9.32 -46.63 2.85
N PHE A 21 8.78 -46.07 1.77
CA PHE A 21 9.11 -46.60 0.44
C PHE A 21 10.54 -46.18 0.11
N PRO A 22 11.35 -47.04 -0.52
CA PRO A 22 12.62 -46.59 -1.06
C PRO A 22 12.30 -45.58 -2.17
N VAL A 23 12.61 -44.30 -1.94
CA VAL A 23 12.75 -43.35 -3.04
C VAL A 23 13.98 -43.82 -3.80
N SER A 24 13.75 -44.62 -4.84
CA SER A 24 14.70 -44.79 -5.92
C SER A 24 14.99 -43.39 -6.44
N VAL A 25 16.16 -42.84 -6.10
CA VAL A 25 16.72 -41.68 -6.81
C VAL A 25 16.93 -42.16 -8.23
N LYS A 26 15.95 -41.94 -9.10
CA LYS A 26 16.12 -42.10 -10.54
C LYS A 26 17.20 -41.11 -10.95
N ALA A 27 18.17 -41.57 -11.75
CA ALA A 27 19.16 -40.68 -12.35
C ALA A 27 18.41 -39.57 -13.10
N VAL A 28 18.72 -38.32 -12.75
CA VAL A 28 18.22 -37.13 -13.44
C VAL A 28 19.10 -36.99 -14.69
N ASP A 29 18.50 -37.16 -15.87
CA ASP A 29 19.20 -36.92 -17.13
C ASP A 29 19.32 -35.40 -17.33
N THR A 30 20.55 -34.89 -17.47
CA THR A 30 20.80 -33.47 -17.81
C THR A 30 20.75 -33.31 -19.33
N ILE A 31 19.94 -32.36 -19.82
CA ILE A 31 19.76 -32.06 -21.24
C ILE A 31 20.38 -30.70 -21.58
N ASN A 32 21.27 -30.67 -22.55
CA ASN A 32 21.89 -29.44 -23.06
C ASN A 32 20.97 -28.75 -24.06
N VAL A 33 20.48 -27.57 -23.68
CA VAL A 33 19.54 -26.77 -24.48
C VAL A 33 20.32 -25.65 -25.16
N GLY A 34 20.47 -25.72 -26.48
CA GLY A 34 20.97 -24.58 -27.23
C GLY A 34 19.94 -23.47 -27.26
N PHE A 35 20.36 -22.22 -27.07
CA PHE A 35 19.47 -21.08 -27.21
C PHE A 35 20.17 -19.87 -27.81
N ILE A 36 19.36 -19.01 -28.42
CA ILE A 36 19.72 -17.65 -28.81
C ILE A 36 19.07 -16.73 -27.78
N ASP A 37 19.76 -15.65 -27.42
CA ASP A 37 19.25 -14.63 -26.50
C ASP A 37 18.14 -13.81 -27.16
N TYR A 38 16.93 -14.36 -27.09
CA TYR A 38 15.69 -13.72 -27.47
C TYR A 38 14.94 -13.35 -26.21
N LYS A 39 14.79 -12.04 -25.99
CA LYS A 39 14.00 -11.50 -24.88
C LYS A 39 12.60 -12.14 -24.86
N GLY A 40 12.21 -12.69 -23.71
CA GLY A 40 10.93 -13.38 -23.51
C GLY A 40 10.83 -14.83 -24.02
N PHE A 41 11.83 -15.37 -24.73
CA PHE A 41 11.82 -16.78 -25.19
C PHE A 41 12.69 -17.69 -24.32
N ILE A 42 14.01 -17.45 -24.32
CA ILE A 42 14.96 -17.98 -23.34
C ILE A 42 15.92 -16.83 -23.06
N GLU A 43 15.80 -16.27 -21.87
CA GLU A 43 16.65 -15.18 -21.41
C GLU A 43 17.23 -15.55 -20.04
N ARG A 44 18.36 -14.92 -19.72
CA ARG A 44 19.04 -15.11 -18.45
C ARG A 44 18.96 -13.82 -17.66
N ASP A 45 18.41 -13.89 -16.45
CA ASP A 45 18.34 -12.74 -15.56
C ASP A 45 19.70 -12.44 -14.89
N SER A 46 19.77 -11.33 -14.15
CA SER A 46 20.97 -10.91 -13.44
C SER A 46 21.40 -11.88 -12.32
N SER A 47 20.48 -12.70 -11.79
CA SER A 47 20.79 -13.76 -10.82
C SER A 47 21.37 -15.02 -11.48
N GLY A 48 21.33 -15.09 -12.81
CA GLY A 48 21.77 -16.21 -13.61
C GLY A 48 20.71 -17.28 -13.83
N ALA A 49 19.47 -17.06 -13.36
CA ALA A 49 18.33 -17.93 -13.61
C ALA A 49 17.79 -17.70 -15.03
N TYR A 50 17.21 -18.75 -15.61
CA TYR A 50 16.62 -18.70 -16.94
C TYR A 50 15.11 -18.53 -16.85
N SER A 51 14.56 -17.66 -17.69
CA SER A 51 13.13 -17.40 -17.83
C SER A 51 12.74 -17.29 -19.31
N GLY A 52 11.43 -17.33 -19.59
CA GLY A 52 10.90 -17.15 -20.93
C GLY A 52 9.99 -18.28 -21.39
N TYR A 53 9.38 -18.09 -22.55
CA TYR A 53 8.40 -18.99 -23.14
C TYR A 53 8.88 -20.44 -23.22
N ALA A 54 10.08 -20.67 -23.77
CA ALA A 54 10.61 -22.03 -23.91
C ALA A 54 11.10 -22.58 -22.58
N VAL A 55 11.51 -21.74 -21.62
CA VAL A 55 11.87 -22.19 -20.26
C VAL A 55 10.64 -22.73 -19.53
N ASP A 56 9.50 -22.02 -19.57
CA ASP A 56 8.26 -22.52 -18.97
C ASP A 56 7.78 -23.81 -19.66
N TYR A 57 7.95 -23.91 -20.98
CA TYR A 57 7.64 -25.13 -21.72
C TYR A 57 8.52 -26.31 -21.29
N LEU A 58 9.83 -26.09 -21.13
CA LEU A 58 10.79 -27.09 -20.67
C LEU A 58 10.51 -27.48 -19.21
N ASN A 59 10.19 -26.52 -18.34
CA ASN A 59 9.78 -26.78 -16.96
C ASN A 59 8.53 -27.67 -16.91
N GLU A 60 7.55 -27.46 -17.80
CA GLU A 60 6.38 -28.33 -17.88
C GLU A 60 6.76 -29.75 -18.38
N ILE A 61 7.64 -29.87 -19.37
CA ILE A 61 8.17 -31.16 -19.84
C ILE A 61 8.94 -31.89 -18.72
N SER A 62 9.67 -31.16 -17.87
CA SER A 62 10.42 -31.73 -16.75
C SER A 62 9.53 -32.49 -15.76
N LYS A 63 8.26 -32.08 -15.60
CA LYS A 63 7.30 -32.77 -14.72
C LYS A 63 7.06 -34.22 -15.17
N TYR A 64 7.12 -34.48 -16.47
CA TYR A 64 6.90 -35.80 -17.06
C TYR A 64 8.19 -36.59 -17.28
N THR A 65 9.30 -35.89 -17.55
CA THR A 65 10.59 -36.50 -17.93
C THR A 65 11.59 -36.60 -16.79
N GLN A 66 11.47 -35.75 -15.76
CA GLN A 66 12.43 -35.57 -14.67
C GLN A 66 13.81 -35.13 -15.15
N TRP A 67 13.85 -34.29 -16.19
CA TRP A 67 15.07 -33.71 -16.74
C TRP A 67 15.51 -32.44 -16.02
N GLU A 68 16.82 -32.24 -15.96
CA GLU A 68 17.43 -30.95 -15.67
C GLU A 68 17.99 -30.34 -16.95
N TYR A 69 17.93 -29.02 -17.09
CA TYR A 69 18.35 -28.33 -18.30
C TYR A 69 19.61 -27.52 -18.07
N HIS A 70 20.59 -27.69 -18.95
CA HIS A 70 21.80 -26.88 -19.02
C HIS A 70 21.78 -26.04 -20.30
N TYR A 71 21.75 -24.72 -20.18
CA TYR A 71 21.54 -23.83 -21.31
C TYR A 71 22.86 -23.37 -21.94
N VAL A 72 22.96 -23.50 -23.26
CA VAL A 72 24.16 -23.16 -24.05
C VAL A 72 23.82 -22.02 -25.01
N PHE A 73 24.32 -20.83 -24.72
CA PHE A 73 24.13 -19.63 -25.55
C PHE A 73 25.07 -19.63 -26.76
N ASP A 74 24.55 -19.37 -27.96
CA ASP A 74 25.35 -19.06 -29.15
C ASP A 74 24.52 -18.38 -30.26
N SER A 75 25.17 -18.01 -31.37
CA SER A 75 24.45 -17.56 -32.58
C SER A 75 23.63 -18.69 -33.20
N TRP A 76 22.58 -18.33 -33.96
CA TRP A 76 21.71 -19.30 -34.64
C TRP A 76 22.48 -20.36 -35.42
N GLU A 77 23.44 -19.95 -36.25
CA GLU A 77 24.20 -20.88 -37.09
C GLU A 77 25.05 -21.83 -36.24
N LYS A 78 25.65 -21.32 -35.16
CA LYS A 78 26.47 -22.14 -34.27
C LYS A 78 25.64 -23.10 -33.43
N CYS A 79 24.44 -22.69 -32.99
CA CYS A 79 23.50 -23.60 -32.32
C CYS A 79 23.09 -24.77 -33.23
N LEU A 80 22.78 -24.52 -34.50
CA LEU A 80 22.49 -25.59 -35.47
C LEU A 80 23.71 -26.50 -35.70
N GLU A 81 24.91 -25.94 -35.84
CA GLU A 81 26.14 -26.74 -35.96
C GLU A 81 26.42 -27.60 -34.72
N LYS A 82 26.24 -27.03 -33.52
CA LYS A 82 26.40 -27.74 -32.25
C LYS A 82 25.39 -28.88 -32.12
N LEU A 83 24.14 -28.67 -32.51
CA LEU A 83 23.11 -29.71 -32.52
C LEU A 83 23.50 -30.84 -33.49
N LYS A 84 23.95 -30.50 -34.69
CA LYS A 84 24.39 -31.47 -35.70
C LYS A 84 25.59 -32.31 -35.21
N LYS A 85 26.54 -31.68 -34.51
CA LYS A 85 27.69 -32.34 -33.90
C LYS A 85 27.31 -33.15 -32.64
N GLY A 86 26.16 -32.87 -32.03
CA GLY A 86 25.72 -33.48 -30.76
C GLY A 86 26.36 -32.84 -29.53
N GLU A 87 26.81 -31.59 -29.64
CA GLU A 87 27.34 -30.78 -28.53
C GLU A 87 26.22 -30.16 -27.69
N ILE A 88 25.02 -30.05 -28.26
CA ILE A 88 23.76 -29.76 -27.56
C ILE A 88 22.74 -30.83 -27.94
N ASP A 89 21.78 -31.06 -27.06
CA ASP A 89 20.79 -32.13 -27.21
C ASP A 89 19.53 -31.65 -27.93
N ILE A 90 19.07 -30.43 -27.60
CA ILE A 90 17.83 -29.85 -28.14
C ILE A 90 17.96 -28.36 -28.50
N LEU A 91 17.09 -27.91 -29.41
CA LEU A 91 16.86 -26.51 -29.77
C LEU A 91 15.35 -26.23 -29.83
N CYS A 92 14.85 -25.17 -29.18
CA CYS A 92 13.41 -24.94 -29.02
C CYS A 92 12.76 -24.00 -30.05
N SER A 93 13.53 -23.29 -30.88
CA SER A 93 13.02 -22.22 -31.77
C SER A 93 13.04 -22.58 -33.27
N ALA A 94 13.29 -23.84 -33.62
CA ALA A 94 13.46 -24.22 -35.02
C ALA A 94 12.15 -24.57 -35.73
N GLN A 95 11.93 -23.91 -36.87
CA GLN A 95 10.89 -24.24 -37.84
C GLN A 95 11.35 -25.37 -38.76
N TYR A 96 10.39 -26.19 -39.17
CA TYR A 96 10.60 -27.25 -40.14
C TYR A 96 10.94 -26.69 -41.53
N THR A 97 12.00 -27.21 -42.14
CA THR A 97 12.31 -26.98 -43.56
C THR A 97 12.86 -28.27 -44.17
N LYS A 98 12.66 -28.47 -45.48
CA LYS A 98 13.20 -29.66 -46.19
C LYS A 98 14.72 -29.78 -46.13
N GLU A 99 15.41 -28.66 -45.92
CA GLU A 99 16.86 -28.64 -45.76
C GLU A 99 17.27 -29.10 -44.35
N ARG A 100 16.55 -28.66 -43.31
CA ARG A 100 16.81 -29.07 -41.91
C ARG A 100 16.39 -30.51 -41.62
N ASP A 101 15.36 -31.01 -42.29
CA ASP A 101 14.89 -32.41 -42.20
C ASP A 101 15.95 -33.44 -42.65
N GLN A 102 17.05 -32.99 -43.28
CA GLN A 102 18.19 -33.84 -43.64
C GLN A 102 19.20 -34.02 -42.50
N ASP A 103 19.15 -33.16 -41.49
CA ASP A 103 20.14 -33.11 -40.41
C ASP A 103 19.50 -33.21 -39.00
N PHE A 104 18.19 -33.01 -38.89
CA PHE A 104 17.47 -32.86 -37.63
C PHE A 104 16.07 -33.51 -37.66
N ASP A 105 15.65 -34.03 -36.50
CA ASP A 105 14.28 -34.50 -36.26
C ASP A 105 13.50 -33.48 -35.41
N PHE A 106 12.19 -33.42 -35.60
CA PHE A 106 11.30 -32.44 -34.97
C PHE A 106 10.24 -33.10 -34.10
N SER A 107 9.93 -32.49 -32.95
CA SER A 107 8.91 -32.99 -32.02
C SER A 107 7.56 -33.22 -32.70
N LYS A 108 6.82 -34.24 -32.26
CA LYS A 108 5.50 -34.60 -32.84
C LYS A 108 4.52 -33.43 -32.89
N TYR A 109 4.53 -32.59 -31.86
CA TYR A 109 3.73 -31.38 -31.80
C TYR A 109 4.65 -30.16 -31.82
N PRO A 110 4.26 -29.08 -32.52
CA PRO A 110 4.91 -27.80 -32.32
C PRO A 110 4.62 -27.28 -30.92
N ILE A 111 5.53 -26.44 -30.45
CA ILE A 111 5.42 -25.78 -29.15
C ILE A 111 5.08 -24.29 -29.28
N GLY A 112 4.73 -23.84 -30.49
CA GLY A 112 4.22 -22.50 -30.76
C GLY A 112 4.28 -22.16 -32.25
N ASN A 113 3.84 -20.94 -32.60
CA ASN A 113 3.94 -20.40 -33.95
C ASN A 113 4.69 -19.07 -33.94
N GLU A 114 5.50 -18.85 -34.96
CA GLU A 114 6.20 -17.59 -35.19
C GLU A 114 5.77 -16.99 -36.52
N TYR A 115 5.40 -15.70 -36.50
CA TYR A 115 5.08 -14.95 -37.72
C TYR A 115 6.35 -14.34 -38.32
N THR A 116 6.35 -14.14 -39.63
CA THR A 116 7.28 -13.21 -40.26
C THR A 116 6.71 -11.80 -40.13
N ILE A 117 7.49 -10.91 -39.52
CA ILE A 117 7.14 -9.50 -39.34
C ILE A 117 8.09 -8.63 -40.13
N VAL A 118 7.54 -7.66 -40.86
CA VAL A 118 8.31 -6.59 -41.49
C VAL A 118 8.14 -5.32 -40.66
N TYR A 119 9.26 -4.84 -40.14
CA TYR A 119 9.31 -3.60 -39.35
C TYR A 119 9.93 -2.46 -40.17
N THR A 120 9.53 -1.24 -39.83
CA THR A 120 10.17 0.00 -40.26
C THR A 120 10.19 1.00 -39.09
N ARG A 121 10.87 2.13 -39.26
CA ARG A 121 10.91 3.20 -38.25
C ARG A 121 9.55 3.89 -38.12
N LEU A 122 9.27 4.47 -36.96
CA LEU A 122 7.98 5.12 -36.68
C LEU A 122 7.67 6.29 -37.63
N ASP A 123 8.69 7.02 -38.06
CA ASP A 123 8.62 8.22 -38.91
C ASP A 123 8.45 7.92 -40.41
N GLU A 124 8.74 6.70 -40.86
CA GLU A 124 8.62 6.33 -42.28
C GLU A 124 7.16 6.31 -42.75
N PRO A 125 6.79 6.88 -43.91
CA PRO A 125 5.40 6.94 -44.38
C PRO A 125 4.93 5.61 -45.03
N ILE A 126 5.33 4.48 -44.46
CA ILE A 126 4.94 3.12 -44.85
C ILE A 126 3.95 2.60 -43.81
N TYR A 127 2.77 2.17 -44.26
CA TYR A 127 1.68 1.72 -43.39
C TYR A 127 1.46 0.21 -43.52
N PHE A 128 0.59 -0.34 -42.69
CA PHE A 128 0.31 -1.77 -42.71
C PHE A 128 -0.24 -2.22 -44.07
N ASN A 129 0.41 -3.23 -44.67
CA ASN A 129 0.14 -3.77 -46.01
C ASN A 129 0.18 -2.72 -47.14
N ASP A 130 0.99 -1.67 -47.00
CA ASP A 130 1.18 -0.64 -48.04
C ASP A 130 2.23 -1.04 -49.07
N TYR A 131 1.87 -2.01 -49.92
CA TYR A 131 2.79 -2.61 -50.90
C TYR A 131 3.38 -1.60 -51.88
N GLN A 132 2.65 -0.53 -52.20
CA GLN A 132 3.16 0.53 -53.07
C GLN A 132 4.30 1.30 -52.40
N ALA A 133 4.17 1.61 -51.10
CA ALA A 133 5.23 2.28 -50.34
C ALA A 133 6.41 1.35 -50.00
N MET A 134 6.16 0.05 -49.91
CA MET A 134 7.20 -0.97 -49.72
C MET A 134 8.02 -1.25 -50.99
N ASN A 135 7.46 -0.95 -52.16
CA ASN A 135 8.08 -1.28 -53.44
C ASN A 135 9.43 -0.54 -53.63
N HIS A 136 10.43 -1.26 -54.12
CA HIS A 136 11.82 -0.82 -54.34
C HIS A 136 12.61 -0.39 -53.09
N LYS A 137 12.07 -0.57 -51.89
CA LYS A 137 12.77 -0.30 -50.63
C LYS A 137 13.85 -1.36 -50.35
N THR A 138 14.82 -1.00 -49.51
CA THR A 138 15.87 -1.92 -49.04
C THR A 138 15.40 -2.61 -47.77
N ILE A 139 15.31 -3.94 -47.80
CA ILE A 139 14.93 -4.79 -46.68
C ILE A 139 16.17 -5.52 -46.15
N GLY A 140 16.49 -5.30 -44.88
CA GLY A 140 17.45 -6.09 -44.13
C GLY A 140 16.91 -7.51 -43.90
N LEU A 141 17.78 -8.51 -44.06
CA LEU A 141 17.46 -9.93 -43.92
C LEU A 141 18.51 -10.65 -43.09
N LEU A 142 18.09 -11.58 -42.23
CA LEU A 142 19.04 -12.46 -41.53
C LEU A 142 19.54 -13.57 -42.45
N LYS A 143 20.83 -13.91 -42.40
CA LYS A 143 21.36 -15.06 -43.14
C LYS A 143 20.69 -16.37 -42.66
N ASN A 144 20.41 -17.28 -43.59
CA ASN A 144 19.84 -18.61 -43.31
C ASN A 144 18.53 -18.64 -42.50
N SER A 145 17.80 -17.52 -42.49
CA SER A 145 16.50 -17.39 -41.83
C SER A 145 15.37 -17.83 -42.76
N TYR A 146 14.38 -18.54 -42.20
CA TYR A 146 13.18 -18.98 -42.90
C TYR A 146 12.36 -17.78 -43.42
N GLN A 147 12.35 -16.69 -42.66
CA GLN A 147 11.64 -15.45 -42.96
C GLN A 147 12.03 -14.88 -44.33
N ASN A 148 13.24 -15.17 -44.85
CA ASN A 148 13.65 -14.78 -46.19
C ASN A 148 12.81 -15.42 -47.31
N GLN A 149 12.52 -16.72 -47.17
CA GLN A 149 11.69 -17.43 -48.13
C GLN A 149 10.24 -16.95 -48.02
N SER A 150 9.77 -16.79 -46.78
CA SER A 150 8.45 -16.26 -46.47
C SER A 150 8.23 -14.89 -47.11
N LEU A 151 9.16 -13.95 -46.90
CA LEU A 151 9.10 -12.60 -47.48
C LEU A 151 9.11 -12.64 -49.01
N LYS A 152 9.93 -13.50 -49.61
CA LYS A 152 9.96 -13.65 -51.08
C LYS A 152 8.60 -14.09 -51.62
N GLN A 153 7.96 -15.07 -51.00
CA GLN A 153 6.63 -15.53 -51.41
C GLN A 153 5.56 -14.46 -51.17
N TYR A 154 5.64 -13.76 -50.04
CA TYR A 154 4.74 -12.66 -49.70
C TYR A 154 4.86 -11.49 -50.68
N ALA A 155 6.08 -11.12 -51.07
CA ALA A 155 6.34 -10.07 -52.06
C ALA A 155 5.80 -10.43 -53.45
N MET A 156 6.01 -11.69 -53.89
CA MET A 156 5.44 -12.20 -55.14
C MET A 156 3.91 -12.19 -55.12
N LYS A 157 3.29 -12.63 -54.02
CA LYS A 157 1.83 -12.67 -53.87
C LYS A 157 1.20 -11.28 -53.91
N ASN A 158 1.89 -10.27 -53.37
CA ASN A 158 1.40 -8.90 -53.25
C ASN A 158 2.00 -7.93 -54.29
N ASN A 159 2.73 -8.44 -55.29
CA ASN A 159 3.28 -7.69 -56.43
C ASN A 159 4.13 -6.47 -56.04
N PHE A 160 5.09 -6.64 -55.13
CA PHE A 160 6.13 -5.61 -54.87
C PHE A 160 7.53 -6.21 -54.94
N ASP A 161 8.49 -5.42 -55.39
CA ASP A 161 9.91 -5.76 -55.43
C ASP A 161 10.67 -5.04 -54.31
N TYR A 162 11.84 -5.56 -53.92
CA TYR A 162 12.68 -4.97 -52.89
C TYR A 162 14.17 -5.26 -53.12
N GLN A 163 15.03 -4.41 -52.59
CA GLN A 163 16.47 -4.66 -52.52
C GLN A 163 16.81 -5.38 -51.21
N LYS A 164 17.76 -6.30 -51.21
CA LYS A 164 18.08 -7.14 -50.04
C LYS A 164 19.49 -6.85 -49.53
N LYS A 165 19.64 -6.73 -48.21
CA LYS A 165 20.94 -6.65 -47.52
C LYS A 165 20.96 -7.66 -46.37
N TYR A 166 21.98 -8.51 -46.32
CA TYR A 166 22.06 -9.63 -45.38
C TYR A 166 22.91 -9.28 -44.15
N TYR A 167 22.43 -9.66 -42.97
CA TYR A 167 23.08 -9.47 -41.67
C TYR A 167 23.27 -10.80 -40.94
N SER A 168 24.21 -10.85 -40.01
CA SER A 168 24.55 -12.08 -39.28
C SER A 168 23.85 -12.20 -37.93
N SER A 169 23.32 -11.09 -37.38
CA SER A 169 22.54 -11.12 -36.14
C SER A 169 21.36 -10.15 -36.18
N GLU A 170 20.41 -10.35 -35.26
CA GLU A 170 19.28 -9.44 -35.07
C GLU A 170 19.68 -8.07 -34.50
N GLU A 171 20.78 -8.01 -33.76
CA GLU A 171 21.31 -6.74 -33.27
C GLU A 171 21.83 -5.89 -34.43
N GLU A 172 22.62 -6.49 -35.33
CA GLU A 172 23.18 -5.80 -36.51
C GLU A 172 22.09 -5.26 -37.44
N ILE A 173 21.07 -6.07 -37.74
CA ILE A 173 19.98 -5.67 -38.65
C ILE A 173 19.10 -4.56 -38.04
N ASN A 174 18.88 -4.58 -36.72
CA ASN A 174 18.15 -3.52 -36.01
C ASN A 174 18.94 -2.21 -36.00
N GLN A 175 20.25 -2.27 -35.71
CA GLN A 175 21.13 -1.10 -35.78
C GLN A 175 21.15 -0.51 -37.20
N ALA A 176 21.19 -1.36 -38.23
CA ALA A 176 21.12 -0.91 -39.62
C ALA A 176 19.81 -0.21 -39.97
N LEU A 177 18.67 -0.67 -39.41
CA LEU A 177 17.38 0.02 -39.58
C LEU A 177 17.39 1.39 -38.93
N MET A 178 17.92 1.50 -37.71
CA MET A 178 17.98 2.75 -36.96
C MET A 178 18.98 3.75 -37.56
N ASN A 179 20.08 3.26 -38.15
CA ASN A 179 21.09 4.08 -38.82
C ASN A 179 20.71 4.46 -40.26
N HIS A 180 19.47 4.19 -40.70
CA HIS A 180 18.99 4.44 -42.06
C HIS A 180 19.77 3.71 -43.17
N GLU A 181 20.46 2.61 -42.86
CA GLU A 181 21.15 1.79 -43.86
C GLU A 181 20.19 0.88 -44.64
N VAL A 182 19.05 0.55 -44.03
CA VAL A 182 17.92 -0.15 -44.65
C VAL A 182 16.62 0.59 -44.33
N ASP A 183 15.63 0.44 -45.18
CA ASP A 183 14.30 1.05 -45.00
C ASP A 183 13.42 0.20 -44.08
N MET A 184 13.58 -1.12 -44.16
CA MET A 184 12.78 -2.11 -43.43
C MET A 184 13.65 -3.31 -43.04
N ILE A 185 13.15 -4.13 -42.12
CA ILE A 185 13.76 -5.41 -41.73
C ILE A 185 12.67 -6.48 -41.72
N ALA A 186 13.00 -7.71 -42.11
CA ALA A 186 12.11 -8.86 -42.00
C ALA A 186 12.70 -9.90 -41.05
N VAL A 187 12.03 -10.11 -39.92
CA VAL A 187 12.49 -10.94 -38.80
C VAL A 187 11.32 -11.72 -38.19
N GLY A 188 11.60 -12.59 -37.22
CA GLY A 188 10.59 -13.35 -36.49
C GLY A 188 9.72 -12.49 -35.58
N SER A 189 8.62 -13.04 -35.08
CA SER A 189 7.74 -12.37 -34.11
C SER A 189 8.08 -12.65 -32.66
N LEU A 190 8.99 -13.58 -32.37
CA LEU A 190 9.45 -13.84 -31.00
C LEU A 190 10.33 -12.70 -30.45
N PRO A 191 11.23 -12.08 -31.23
CA PRO A 191 12.03 -10.96 -30.74
C PRO A 191 11.20 -9.67 -30.56
N ILE A 192 11.45 -8.94 -29.47
CA ILE A 192 10.78 -7.67 -29.17
C ILE A 192 11.65 -6.50 -29.63
N HIS A 193 11.13 -5.66 -30.53
CA HIS A 193 11.83 -4.47 -31.05
C HIS A 193 11.14 -3.17 -30.59
N SER A 194 11.86 -2.30 -29.87
CA SER A 194 11.35 -0.97 -29.50
C SER A 194 11.55 0.07 -30.62
N GLN A 195 10.71 1.11 -30.65
CA GLN A 195 10.84 2.27 -31.56
C GLN A 195 10.68 1.95 -33.07
N VAL A 196 10.01 0.85 -33.39
CA VAL A 196 9.64 0.47 -34.75
C VAL A 196 8.13 0.27 -34.87
N LYS A 197 7.60 0.29 -36.09
CA LYS A 197 6.22 -0.13 -36.39
C LYS A 197 6.19 -1.28 -37.39
N VAL A 198 5.13 -2.07 -37.30
CA VAL A 198 4.86 -3.18 -38.20
C VAL A 198 4.18 -2.68 -39.47
N VAL A 199 4.74 -3.07 -40.62
CA VAL A 199 4.16 -2.79 -41.93
C VAL A 199 3.68 -4.04 -42.65
N ALA A 200 4.12 -5.23 -42.23
CA ALA A 200 3.54 -6.48 -42.68
C ALA A 200 3.68 -7.57 -41.60
N LYS A 201 2.67 -8.43 -41.48
CA LYS A 201 2.67 -9.62 -40.63
C LYS A 201 2.05 -10.77 -41.43
N PHE A 202 2.80 -11.85 -41.63
CA PHE A 202 2.36 -12.95 -42.46
C PHE A 202 3.03 -14.27 -42.07
N ASP A 203 2.51 -15.35 -42.65
CA ASP A 203 3.09 -16.69 -42.63
C ASP A 203 3.46 -17.19 -41.22
N PRO A 204 2.44 -17.41 -40.36
CA PRO A 204 2.66 -18.09 -39.09
C PRO A 204 3.19 -19.50 -39.36
N GLN A 205 4.42 -19.76 -38.94
CA GLN A 205 5.02 -21.09 -39.04
C GLN A 205 5.19 -21.73 -37.68
N PRO A 206 4.89 -23.03 -37.55
CA PRO A 206 5.14 -23.76 -36.33
C PRO A 206 6.64 -23.87 -36.07
N PHE A 207 7.04 -23.70 -34.81
CA PHE A 207 8.37 -24.06 -34.33
C PHE A 207 8.29 -25.21 -33.34
N TYR A 208 9.36 -26.00 -33.29
CA TYR A 208 9.41 -27.30 -32.65
C TYR A 208 10.62 -27.42 -31.75
N ILE A 209 10.54 -28.35 -30.80
CA ILE A 209 11.74 -28.86 -30.14
C ILE A 209 12.43 -29.78 -31.13
N THR A 210 13.66 -29.43 -31.48
CA THR A 210 14.43 -30.04 -32.55
C THR A 210 15.62 -30.78 -31.95
N VAL A 211 15.87 -31.99 -32.45
CA VAL A 211 16.96 -32.87 -32.01
C VAL A 211 17.80 -33.26 -33.22
N LYS A 212 19.00 -33.80 -32.99
CA LYS A 212 19.81 -34.39 -34.05
C LYS A 212 19.11 -35.59 -34.71
N GLU A 213 19.20 -35.69 -36.04
CA GLU A 213 18.66 -36.82 -36.80
C GLU A 213 19.09 -38.17 -36.18
N GLY A 214 18.11 -39.06 -35.99
CA GLY A 214 18.31 -40.41 -35.48
C GLY A 214 18.26 -40.54 -33.95
N ASN A 215 18.06 -39.45 -33.20
CA ASN A 215 17.90 -39.49 -31.75
C ASN A 215 16.43 -39.77 -31.33
N GLN A 216 15.92 -40.93 -31.77
CA GLN A 216 14.52 -41.30 -31.55
C GLN A 216 14.13 -41.40 -30.07
N VAL A 217 15.07 -41.83 -29.21
CA VAL A 217 14.81 -41.97 -27.76
C VAL A 217 14.49 -40.62 -27.11
N LEU A 218 15.25 -39.58 -27.45
CA LEU A 218 15.01 -38.24 -26.93
C LEU A 218 13.71 -37.65 -27.50
N LEU A 219 13.48 -37.87 -28.80
CA LEU A 219 12.32 -37.39 -29.52
C LEU A 219 11.00 -37.99 -29.01
N ASP A 220 10.99 -39.29 -28.72
CA ASP A 220 9.82 -40.00 -28.19
C ASP A 220 9.47 -39.48 -26.80
N LYS A 221 10.46 -39.32 -25.91
CA LYS A 221 10.26 -38.75 -24.56
C LYS A 221 9.65 -37.34 -24.61
N ILE A 222 10.15 -36.48 -25.51
CA ILE A 222 9.60 -35.13 -25.72
C ILE A 222 8.16 -35.24 -26.23
N SER A 223 7.93 -36.07 -27.24
CA SER A 223 6.61 -36.21 -27.88
C SER A 223 5.55 -36.76 -26.92
N ASP A 224 5.91 -37.67 -26.02
CA ASP A 224 5.03 -38.18 -24.97
C ASP A 224 4.68 -37.10 -23.94
N ALA A 225 5.67 -36.33 -23.47
CA ALA A 225 5.45 -35.20 -22.55
C ALA A 225 4.52 -34.14 -23.18
N LEU A 226 4.76 -33.77 -24.44
CA LEU A 226 3.89 -32.83 -25.17
C LEU A 226 2.46 -33.35 -25.34
N THR A 227 2.28 -34.67 -25.50
CA THR A 227 0.96 -35.30 -25.59
C THR A 227 0.19 -35.14 -24.27
N GLU A 228 0.86 -35.38 -23.14
CA GLU A 228 0.25 -35.23 -21.81
C GLU A 228 -0.06 -33.76 -21.47
N ILE A 229 0.83 -32.82 -21.81
CA ILE A 229 0.57 -31.38 -21.62
C ILE A 229 -0.70 -30.95 -22.35
N LYS A 230 -0.85 -31.30 -23.64
CA LYS A 230 -2.04 -30.93 -24.42
C LYS A 230 -3.34 -31.54 -23.89
N LYS A 231 -3.26 -32.71 -23.27
CA LYS A 231 -4.41 -33.40 -22.70
C LYS A 231 -4.82 -32.82 -21.34
N ASN A 232 -3.85 -32.53 -20.48
CA ASN A 232 -4.09 -32.12 -19.09
C ASN A 232 -4.21 -30.60 -18.94
N ALA A 233 -3.62 -29.82 -19.85
CA ALA A 233 -3.62 -28.36 -19.84
C ALA A 233 -3.83 -27.81 -21.27
N PRO A 234 -5.05 -27.93 -21.85
CA PRO A 234 -5.32 -27.58 -23.25
C PRO A 234 -5.08 -26.10 -23.59
N TYR A 235 -5.07 -25.21 -22.59
CA TYR A 235 -4.82 -23.77 -22.75
C TYR A 235 -3.39 -23.35 -22.36
N PHE A 236 -2.51 -24.30 -22.00
CA PHE A 236 -1.15 -24.01 -21.53
C PHE A 236 -0.38 -23.14 -22.53
N GLU A 237 -0.30 -23.58 -23.80
CA GLU A 237 0.42 -22.87 -24.87
C GLU A 237 -0.07 -21.42 -25.03
N MET A 238 -1.39 -21.20 -24.97
CA MET A 238 -2.00 -19.87 -25.08
C MET A 238 -1.71 -19.01 -23.83
N SER A 239 -1.72 -19.62 -22.64
CA SER A 239 -1.43 -18.91 -21.39
C SER A 239 0.01 -18.39 -21.33
N ILE A 240 0.99 -19.22 -21.71
CA ILE A 240 2.39 -18.79 -21.74
C ILE A 240 2.67 -17.85 -22.92
N TYR A 241 1.96 -18.00 -24.05
CA TYR A 241 2.08 -17.06 -25.17
C TYR A 241 1.61 -15.66 -24.77
N ASN A 242 0.45 -15.56 -24.11
CA ASN A 242 -0.05 -14.29 -23.58
C ASN A 242 0.90 -13.73 -22.51
N LYS A 243 1.44 -14.57 -21.63
CA LYS A 243 2.41 -14.14 -20.59
C LYS A 243 3.65 -13.44 -21.17
N TYR A 244 4.22 -13.96 -22.26
CA TYR A 244 5.51 -13.46 -22.78
C TYR A 244 5.40 -12.53 -24.00
N TYR A 245 4.30 -12.62 -24.77
CA TYR A 245 4.18 -11.91 -26.05
C TYR A 245 2.97 -10.98 -26.15
N SER A 246 2.13 -10.86 -25.11
CA SER A 246 1.07 -9.84 -25.06
C SER A 246 1.63 -8.40 -25.10
N ASP A 247 2.86 -8.19 -24.62
CA ASP A 247 3.56 -6.89 -24.58
C ASP A 247 4.48 -6.62 -25.78
N SER A 248 4.51 -7.51 -26.76
CA SER A 248 5.37 -7.36 -27.94
C SER A 248 5.04 -6.07 -28.71
N ALA A 249 6.04 -5.45 -29.32
CA ALA A 249 5.87 -4.15 -30.00
C ALA A 249 4.85 -4.17 -31.16
N TYR A 250 4.46 -5.34 -31.66
CA TYR A 250 3.37 -5.45 -32.65
C TYR A 250 1.96 -5.51 -32.04
N SER A 251 1.80 -5.87 -30.76
CA SER A 251 0.48 -5.89 -30.11
C SER A 251 0.09 -4.51 -29.62
N THR A 252 1.03 -3.67 -29.19
CA THR A 252 0.70 -2.40 -28.50
C THR A 252 0.20 -1.27 -29.41
N GLN A 253 0.31 -1.42 -30.74
CA GLN A 253 -0.15 -0.42 -31.73
C GLN A 253 -1.18 -1.04 -32.70
N PRO A 254 -2.27 -0.34 -33.03
CA PRO A 254 -3.23 -0.83 -34.01
C PRO A 254 -2.60 -0.87 -35.41
N LEU A 255 -2.70 -2.03 -36.08
CA LEU A 255 -2.16 -2.24 -37.43
C LEU A 255 -3.06 -1.59 -38.50
N LEU A 256 -2.95 -0.27 -38.62
CA LEU A 256 -3.77 0.54 -39.53
C LEU A 256 -3.16 0.64 -40.94
N THR A 257 -4.03 0.46 -41.93
CA THR A 257 -3.72 0.64 -43.35
C THR A 257 -3.69 2.13 -43.71
N ARG A 258 -3.08 2.46 -44.86
CA ARG A 258 -3.09 3.84 -45.39
C ARG A 258 -4.52 4.38 -45.53
N GLN A 259 -5.45 3.57 -46.03
CA GLN A 259 -6.85 3.94 -46.23
C GLN A 259 -7.53 4.31 -44.90
N GLU A 260 -7.32 3.49 -43.86
CA GLU A 260 -7.88 3.75 -42.53
C GLU A 260 -7.30 5.02 -41.89
N ILE A 261 -6.01 5.29 -42.07
CA ILE A 261 -5.38 6.53 -41.55
C ILE A 261 -5.91 7.76 -42.30
N GLU A 262 -6.08 7.67 -43.62
CA GLU A 262 -6.70 8.74 -44.41
C GLU A 262 -8.17 8.94 -44.06
N TYR A 263 -8.87 7.86 -43.71
CA TYR A 263 -10.24 7.90 -43.21
C TYR A 263 -10.32 8.63 -41.87
N ILE A 264 -9.47 8.29 -40.90
CA ILE A 264 -9.41 8.99 -39.60
C ILE A 264 -9.17 10.50 -39.78
N ARG A 265 -8.31 10.90 -40.73
CA ARG A 265 -8.06 12.33 -41.01
C ARG A 265 -9.28 13.09 -41.53
N LYS A 266 -10.22 12.39 -42.17
CA LYS A 266 -11.48 12.96 -42.69
C LYS A 266 -12.64 12.75 -41.73
N LEU A 267 -12.51 11.80 -40.81
CA LEU A 267 -13.52 11.48 -39.81
C LEU A 267 -13.72 12.68 -38.88
N GLY A 268 -14.99 12.99 -38.62
CA GLY A 268 -15.37 14.01 -37.65
C GLY A 268 -15.20 13.52 -36.21
N VAL A 269 -16.02 14.08 -35.33
CA VAL A 269 -16.14 13.61 -33.95
C VAL A 269 -17.11 12.44 -33.91
N VAL A 270 -16.72 11.34 -33.27
CA VAL A 270 -17.57 10.17 -33.03
C VAL A 270 -18.23 10.33 -31.66
N GLN A 271 -19.55 10.24 -31.59
CA GLN A 271 -20.29 10.38 -30.35
C GLN A 271 -20.32 9.03 -29.62
N ILE A 272 -19.94 9.01 -28.35
CA ILE A 272 -19.98 7.83 -27.50
C ILE A 272 -21.04 8.00 -26.42
N GLY A 273 -22.04 7.13 -26.44
CA GLY A 273 -23.06 7.02 -25.41
C GLY A 273 -22.57 6.19 -24.23
N PHE A 274 -22.73 6.70 -23.01
CA PHE A 274 -22.46 5.97 -21.76
C PHE A 274 -23.67 6.01 -20.83
N ASN A 275 -23.88 4.94 -20.07
CA ASN A 275 -24.68 5.00 -18.86
C ASN A 275 -23.85 5.68 -17.76
N ASN A 276 -24.28 6.84 -17.27
CA ASN A 276 -23.53 7.61 -16.24
C ASN A 276 -23.82 7.18 -14.80
N ASP A 277 -24.56 6.09 -14.59
CA ASP A 277 -24.86 5.53 -13.26
C ASP A 277 -24.18 4.17 -13.03
N LEU A 278 -23.13 3.84 -13.79
CA LEU A 278 -22.47 2.54 -13.76
C LEU A 278 -21.10 2.61 -13.08
N LEU A 279 -21.07 2.83 -11.76
CA LEU A 279 -19.84 2.84 -10.97
C LEU A 279 -19.16 1.45 -10.91
N PRO A 280 -17.83 1.32 -11.06
CA PRO A 280 -16.84 2.35 -11.39
C PRO A 280 -16.53 2.47 -12.90
N PHE A 281 -17.36 1.89 -13.77
CA PHE A 281 -17.13 1.81 -15.21
C PHE A 281 -17.37 3.11 -15.96
N SER A 282 -18.46 3.82 -15.66
CA SER A 282 -18.78 5.13 -16.22
C SER A 282 -19.75 5.86 -15.29
N TYR A 283 -19.34 7.05 -14.84
CA TYR A 283 -20.13 7.91 -13.97
C TYR A 283 -19.81 9.37 -14.17
N GLU A 284 -20.69 10.25 -13.72
CA GLU A 284 -20.49 11.69 -13.81
C GLU A 284 -19.73 12.21 -12.57
N ASN A 285 -18.63 12.94 -12.78
CA ASN A 285 -17.90 13.57 -11.68
C ASN A 285 -18.49 14.93 -11.28
N ILE A 286 -17.96 15.53 -10.20
CA ILE A 286 -18.36 16.85 -9.67
C ILE A 286 -18.28 17.98 -10.74
N ASN A 287 -17.42 17.82 -11.75
CA ASN A 287 -17.25 18.76 -12.85
C ASN A 287 -18.12 18.42 -14.08
N THR A 288 -19.13 17.55 -13.93
CA THR A 288 -20.07 17.11 -14.98
C THR A 288 -19.42 16.37 -16.16
N ASN A 289 -18.20 15.86 -15.98
CA ASN A 289 -17.53 15.04 -16.99
C ASN A 289 -17.81 13.55 -16.74
N ILE A 290 -18.05 12.80 -17.82
CA ILE A 290 -18.15 11.34 -17.76
C ILE A 290 -16.74 10.77 -17.54
N VAL A 291 -16.53 10.08 -16.42
CA VAL A 291 -15.28 9.46 -16.00
C VAL A 291 -15.50 7.99 -15.63
N GLY A 292 -14.44 7.19 -15.57
CA GLY A 292 -14.51 5.78 -15.17
C GLY A 292 -13.62 4.90 -16.04
N ILE A 293 -13.68 3.58 -15.79
CA ILE A 293 -12.86 2.59 -16.50
C ILE A 293 -13.09 2.64 -18.02
N LEU A 294 -14.36 2.69 -18.47
CA LEU A 294 -14.67 2.63 -19.89
C LEU A 294 -14.32 3.92 -20.65
N PRO A 295 -14.60 5.13 -20.14
CA PRO A 295 -14.06 6.37 -20.71
C PRO A 295 -12.53 6.35 -20.85
N ASP A 296 -11.80 5.89 -19.84
CA ASP A 296 -10.32 5.82 -19.89
C ASP A 296 -9.80 4.81 -20.91
N ILE A 297 -10.49 3.67 -21.09
CA ILE A 297 -10.22 2.73 -22.19
C ILE A 297 -10.42 3.44 -23.53
N LEU A 298 -11.51 4.18 -23.71
CA LEU A 298 -11.75 4.91 -24.97
C LEU A 298 -10.82 6.08 -25.20
N GLU A 299 -10.35 6.75 -24.15
CA GLU A 299 -9.29 7.76 -24.25
C GLU A 299 -7.98 7.14 -24.75
N LYS A 300 -7.65 5.92 -24.29
CA LYS A 300 -6.51 5.17 -24.87
C LYS A 300 -6.77 4.76 -26.33
N VAL A 301 -7.98 4.32 -26.69
CA VAL A 301 -8.35 4.06 -28.09
C VAL A 301 -8.17 5.33 -28.93
N SER A 302 -8.59 6.49 -28.42
CA SER A 302 -8.42 7.79 -29.07
C SER A 302 -6.94 8.09 -29.31
N LYS A 303 -6.08 7.94 -28.28
CA LYS A 303 -4.62 8.15 -28.41
C LYS A 303 -3.95 7.20 -29.40
N LYS A 304 -4.36 5.92 -29.43
CA LYS A 304 -3.79 4.92 -30.34
C LYS A 304 -4.23 5.10 -31.79
N THR A 305 -5.41 5.69 -32.04
CA THR A 305 -5.99 5.80 -33.39
C THR A 305 -6.01 7.22 -33.95
N ASN A 306 -5.94 8.24 -33.08
CA ASN A 306 -6.26 9.65 -33.35
C ASN A 306 -7.74 9.93 -33.70
N ILE A 307 -8.67 9.02 -33.39
CA ILE A 307 -10.10 9.31 -33.49
C ILE A 307 -10.50 10.26 -32.36
N LYS A 308 -11.32 11.26 -32.66
CA LYS A 308 -11.87 12.18 -31.65
C LYS A 308 -13.20 11.64 -31.15
N PHE A 309 -13.30 11.46 -29.83
CA PHE A 309 -14.54 11.07 -29.17
C PHE A 309 -15.16 12.24 -28.42
N GLU A 310 -16.48 12.28 -28.39
CA GLU A 310 -17.28 13.14 -27.50
C GLU A 310 -18.27 12.27 -26.75
N TYR A 311 -18.44 12.51 -25.46
CA TYR A 311 -19.17 11.62 -24.57
C TYR A 311 -20.56 12.19 -24.26
N VAL A 312 -21.58 11.34 -24.40
CA VAL A 312 -22.99 11.70 -24.23
C VAL A 312 -23.64 10.76 -23.21
N PRO A 313 -24.37 11.28 -22.21
CA PRO A 313 -25.12 10.44 -21.28
C PRO A 313 -26.31 9.77 -21.98
N VAL A 314 -26.45 8.47 -21.78
CA VAL A 314 -27.48 7.59 -22.36
C VAL A 314 -27.89 6.59 -21.29
N ASN A 315 -28.95 6.90 -20.54
CA ASN A 315 -29.23 6.23 -19.25
C ASN A 315 -30.40 5.25 -19.32
N SER A 316 -31.11 5.21 -20.46
CA SER A 316 -32.22 4.28 -20.66
C SER A 316 -32.08 3.48 -21.94
N ARG A 317 -32.65 2.27 -21.96
CA ARG A 317 -32.71 1.42 -23.17
C ARG A 317 -33.36 2.15 -24.35
N LYS A 318 -34.35 3.00 -24.08
CA LYS A 318 -35.05 3.78 -25.12
C LYS A 318 -34.15 4.85 -25.70
N GLU A 319 -33.44 5.59 -24.84
CA GLU A 319 -32.43 6.57 -25.28
C GLU A 319 -31.32 5.90 -26.08
N MET A 320 -30.81 4.75 -25.62
CA MET A 320 -29.79 4.00 -26.36
C MET A 320 -30.25 3.63 -27.77
N LYS A 321 -31.47 3.09 -27.91
CA LYS A 321 -32.02 2.74 -29.24
C LYS A 321 -32.11 3.97 -30.15
N THR A 322 -32.58 5.11 -29.64
CA THR A 322 -32.66 6.37 -30.41
C THR A 322 -31.28 6.96 -30.72
N PHE A 323 -30.35 6.91 -29.77
CA PHE A 323 -28.98 7.40 -29.92
C PHE A 323 -28.23 6.65 -31.02
N LEU A 324 -28.44 5.33 -31.12
CA LEU A 324 -27.82 4.47 -32.13
C LEU A 324 -28.46 4.55 -33.52
N ASP A 325 -29.56 5.27 -33.71
CA ASP A 325 -30.17 5.46 -35.05
C ASP A 325 -29.39 6.50 -35.89
N GLU A 326 -28.54 7.32 -35.27
CA GLU A 326 -27.68 8.31 -35.93
C GLU A 326 -26.34 7.70 -36.39
N ASP A 327 -25.80 8.23 -37.48
CA ASP A 327 -24.48 7.81 -37.98
C ASP A 327 -23.36 8.26 -37.02
N TYR A 328 -22.32 7.42 -36.86
CA TYR A 328 -21.17 7.69 -35.98
C TYR A 328 -21.48 7.81 -34.48
N HIS A 329 -22.62 7.26 -34.05
CA HIS A 329 -22.98 7.11 -32.65
C HIS A 329 -22.70 5.69 -32.18
N ILE A 330 -21.95 5.56 -31.08
CA ILE A 330 -21.52 4.26 -30.54
C ILE A 330 -21.87 4.23 -29.06
N TYR A 331 -22.54 3.18 -28.61
CA TYR A 331 -22.82 2.97 -27.19
C TYR A 331 -21.72 2.10 -26.57
N CYS A 332 -21.20 2.49 -25.41
CA CYS A 332 -20.12 1.80 -24.72
C CYS A 332 -20.60 1.14 -23.42
N GLY A 333 -20.22 -0.12 -23.21
CA GLY A 333 -20.44 -0.82 -21.93
C GLY A 333 -21.70 -1.69 -21.87
N ALA A 334 -22.26 -2.14 -23.00
CA ALA A 334 -23.38 -3.09 -22.96
C ALA A 334 -22.91 -4.55 -22.88
N LEU A 335 -23.80 -5.40 -22.36
CA LEU A 335 -23.62 -6.85 -22.25
C LEU A 335 -24.10 -7.55 -23.52
N LYS A 336 -23.31 -8.50 -24.04
CA LYS A 336 -23.62 -9.23 -25.29
C LYS A 336 -24.93 -10.02 -25.27
N ASN A 337 -25.35 -10.50 -24.10
CA ASN A 337 -26.49 -11.41 -23.96
C ASN A 337 -27.81 -10.72 -23.56
N LEU A 338 -27.94 -9.40 -23.70
CA LEU A 338 -29.27 -8.77 -23.65
C LEU A 338 -30.12 -9.41 -24.76
N ASP A 339 -31.22 -10.09 -24.40
CA ASP A 339 -32.07 -10.88 -25.32
C ASP A 339 -32.56 -10.10 -26.56
N ASP A 340 -32.49 -8.77 -26.52
CA ASP A 340 -32.84 -7.83 -27.60
C ASP A 340 -31.68 -7.55 -28.60
N ILE A 341 -30.43 -7.92 -28.28
CA ILE A 341 -29.22 -7.60 -29.09
C ILE A 341 -28.76 -8.80 -29.94
N SER A 342 -29.40 -9.96 -29.78
CA SER A 342 -29.29 -11.06 -30.74
C SER A 342 -29.96 -10.75 -32.09
N ASP A 343 -30.61 -9.59 -32.23
CA ASP A 343 -31.07 -9.09 -33.51
C ASP A 343 -29.89 -8.67 -34.39
N ASP A 344 -29.92 -9.12 -35.65
CA ASP A 344 -28.95 -8.86 -36.73
C ASP A 344 -28.79 -7.36 -37.11
N LYS A 345 -29.28 -6.44 -36.26
CA LYS A 345 -29.37 -4.98 -36.45
C LYS A 345 -28.13 -4.22 -35.96
N TYR A 346 -27.40 -4.74 -34.98
CA TYR A 346 -26.25 -4.04 -34.39
C TYR A 346 -24.91 -4.69 -34.73
N TRP A 347 -23.88 -3.86 -34.85
CA TRP A 347 -22.49 -4.31 -34.80
C TRP A 347 -22.00 -4.31 -33.36
N ILE A 348 -21.20 -5.31 -33.00
CA ILE A 348 -20.60 -5.49 -31.68
C ILE A 348 -19.08 -5.58 -31.86
N SER A 349 -18.32 -4.85 -31.05
CA SER A 349 -16.86 -4.92 -31.05
C SER A 349 -16.34 -6.23 -30.47
N HIS A 350 -15.01 -6.39 -30.45
CA HIS A 350 -14.36 -7.30 -29.52
C HIS A 350 -14.56 -6.85 -28.06
N SER A 351 -14.33 -7.76 -27.11
CA SER A 351 -14.46 -7.47 -25.67
C SER A 351 -13.51 -6.34 -25.27
N LEU A 352 -14.05 -5.31 -24.61
CA LEU A 352 -13.26 -4.23 -24.01
C LEU A 352 -12.67 -4.65 -22.67
N LEU A 353 -13.47 -5.38 -21.88
CA LEU A 353 -13.13 -5.76 -20.51
C LEU A 353 -13.95 -6.98 -20.12
N ASN A 354 -13.28 -7.96 -19.51
CA ASN A 354 -13.93 -9.10 -18.88
C ASN A 354 -14.09 -8.82 -17.39
N VAL A 355 -15.24 -9.14 -16.85
CA VAL A 355 -15.65 -8.74 -15.52
C VAL A 355 -16.18 -9.95 -14.76
N ASP A 356 -15.55 -10.22 -13.61
CA ASP A 356 -15.96 -11.29 -12.72
C ASP A 356 -17.24 -10.95 -11.97
N GLN A 357 -18.06 -11.97 -11.77
CA GLN A 357 -19.32 -11.86 -11.03
C GLN A 357 -19.13 -12.34 -9.59
N VAL A 358 -19.74 -11.61 -8.67
CA VAL A 358 -19.81 -11.96 -7.24
C VAL A 358 -21.25 -12.01 -6.79
N VAL A 359 -21.48 -12.81 -5.76
CA VAL A 359 -22.76 -12.87 -5.08
C VAL A 359 -22.63 -12.16 -3.75
N VAL A 360 -23.56 -11.25 -3.47
CA VAL A 360 -23.62 -10.54 -2.19
C VAL A 360 -24.77 -11.11 -1.38
N THR A 361 -24.45 -11.53 -0.15
CA THR A 361 -25.39 -12.08 0.83
C THR A 361 -25.23 -11.35 2.15
N ARG A 362 -26.12 -11.62 3.10
CA ARG A 362 -25.91 -11.19 4.50
C ARG A 362 -24.81 -12.03 5.17
N ASN A 363 -24.10 -11.44 6.12
CA ASN A 363 -23.00 -12.09 6.88
C ASN A 363 -23.45 -13.36 7.63
N GLU A 364 -24.71 -13.37 8.09
CA GLU A 364 -25.30 -14.50 8.82
C GLU A 364 -25.79 -15.64 7.91
N SER A 365 -25.79 -15.45 6.60
CA SER A 365 -26.33 -16.43 5.67
C SER A 365 -25.28 -17.48 5.29
N VAL A 366 -25.54 -18.74 5.64
CA VAL A 366 -24.76 -19.90 5.21
C VAL A 366 -25.56 -20.65 4.16
N PHE A 367 -25.07 -20.67 2.92
CA PHE A 367 -25.69 -21.38 1.82
C PHE A 367 -24.89 -22.63 1.47
N ASP A 368 -25.48 -23.81 1.65
CA ASP A 368 -24.95 -25.06 1.09
C ASP A 368 -25.27 -25.17 -0.41
N THR A 369 -26.44 -24.64 -0.82
CA THR A 369 -26.88 -24.45 -2.21
C THR A 369 -27.70 -23.16 -2.31
N PHE A 370 -27.96 -22.68 -3.54
CA PHE A 370 -28.84 -21.54 -3.81
C PHE A 370 -30.18 -21.95 -4.43
N ASP A 371 -30.54 -23.23 -4.33
CA ASP A 371 -31.87 -23.69 -4.74
C ASP A 371 -32.92 -23.09 -3.78
N ASP A 372 -34.03 -22.60 -4.34
CA ASP A 372 -35.10 -21.86 -3.66
C ASP A 372 -34.76 -20.43 -3.18
N ALA A 373 -33.54 -19.94 -3.40
CA ALA A 373 -33.15 -18.59 -3.00
C ALA A 373 -33.90 -17.50 -3.77
N VAL A 374 -34.30 -16.42 -3.09
CA VAL A 374 -34.81 -15.20 -3.71
C VAL A 374 -33.63 -14.31 -4.12
N VAL A 375 -33.47 -14.07 -5.43
CA VAL A 375 -32.34 -13.35 -6.00
C VAL A 375 -32.79 -11.97 -6.48
N ALA A 376 -32.24 -10.92 -5.89
CA ALA A 376 -32.41 -9.55 -6.36
C ALA A 376 -31.43 -9.27 -7.52
N LEU A 377 -31.94 -8.90 -8.70
CA LEU A 377 -31.11 -8.55 -9.86
C LEU A 377 -31.49 -7.19 -10.43
N ASN A 378 -30.50 -6.47 -10.94
CA ASN A 378 -30.73 -5.19 -11.62
C ASN A 378 -31.34 -5.40 -13.02
N PHE A 379 -32.21 -4.49 -13.46
CA PHE A 379 -32.74 -4.48 -14.82
C PHE A 379 -31.61 -4.30 -15.84
N GLY A 380 -31.46 -5.24 -16.80
CA GLY A 380 -30.28 -5.33 -17.66
C GLY A 380 -29.46 -6.61 -17.44
N PHE A 381 -29.66 -7.28 -16.30
CA PHE A 381 -28.93 -8.48 -15.92
C PHE A 381 -29.77 -9.76 -16.17
N GLU A 382 -30.75 -9.72 -17.06
CA GLU A 382 -31.64 -10.85 -17.35
C GLU A 382 -30.87 -12.09 -17.84
N SER A 383 -29.80 -11.91 -18.61
CA SER A 383 -28.93 -13.03 -19.02
C SER A 383 -28.26 -13.69 -17.82
N ILE A 384 -27.74 -12.88 -16.89
CA ILE A 384 -27.10 -13.38 -15.67
C ILE A 384 -28.11 -14.18 -14.86
N GLY A 385 -29.34 -13.66 -14.75
CA GLY A 385 -30.45 -14.37 -14.15
C GLY A 385 -30.76 -15.72 -14.80
N LYS A 386 -30.81 -15.78 -16.13
CA LYS A 386 -31.02 -17.04 -16.87
C LYS A 386 -29.89 -18.04 -16.64
N ASP A 387 -28.64 -17.60 -16.66
CA ASP A 387 -27.49 -18.48 -16.43
C ASP A 387 -27.45 -18.99 -14.99
N PHE A 388 -27.84 -18.15 -14.03
CA PHE A 388 -28.03 -18.56 -12.64
C PHE A 388 -29.12 -19.63 -12.51
N LEU A 389 -30.28 -19.45 -13.14
CA LEU A 389 -31.38 -20.43 -13.13
C LEU A 389 -31.03 -21.75 -13.83
N LYS A 390 -30.07 -21.77 -14.76
CA LYS A 390 -29.58 -23.05 -15.33
C LYS A 390 -28.85 -23.89 -14.28
N LYS A 391 -28.14 -23.24 -13.36
CA LYS A 391 -27.38 -23.88 -12.28
C LYS A 391 -28.26 -24.18 -11.06
N TYR A 392 -29.22 -23.29 -10.77
CA TYR A 392 -30.15 -23.37 -9.64
C TYR A 392 -31.61 -23.18 -10.11
N PRO A 393 -32.25 -24.21 -10.67
CA PRO A 393 -33.54 -24.09 -11.37
C PRO A 393 -34.72 -23.68 -10.50
N HIS A 394 -34.61 -23.85 -9.17
CA HIS A 394 -35.68 -23.55 -8.22
C HIS A 394 -35.56 -22.16 -7.58
N ALA A 395 -34.48 -21.41 -7.86
CA ALA A 395 -34.35 -20.03 -7.38
C ALA A 395 -35.41 -19.09 -7.99
N HIS A 396 -35.73 -18.01 -7.28
CA HIS A 396 -36.72 -17.02 -7.68
C HIS A 396 -36.05 -15.67 -7.92
N ILE A 397 -36.12 -15.13 -9.14
CA ILE A 397 -35.51 -13.84 -9.47
C ILE A 397 -36.52 -12.70 -9.36
N GLN A 398 -36.13 -11.62 -8.67
CA GLN A 398 -36.85 -10.37 -8.60
C GLN A 398 -35.98 -9.23 -9.16
N TYR A 399 -36.55 -8.43 -10.07
CA TYR A 399 -35.82 -7.36 -10.74
C TYR A 399 -36.04 -6.00 -10.07
N TYR A 400 -34.95 -5.23 -9.98
CA TYR A 400 -34.90 -3.89 -9.42
C TYR A 400 -34.22 -2.92 -10.39
N THR A 401 -34.45 -1.63 -10.22
CA THR A 401 -34.03 -0.59 -11.18
C THR A 401 -32.60 -0.16 -10.92
N THR A 402 -32.18 -0.07 -9.66
CA THR A 402 -30.81 0.32 -9.29
C THR A 402 -30.06 -0.81 -8.59
N VAL A 403 -28.74 -0.69 -8.52
CA VAL A 403 -27.89 -1.63 -7.77
C VAL A 403 -28.13 -1.46 -6.26
N GLU A 404 -28.39 -0.23 -5.81
CA GLU A 404 -28.77 0.07 -4.42
C GLU A 404 -30.05 -0.65 -4.01
N GLU A 405 -31.11 -0.59 -4.83
CA GLU A 405 -32.36 -1.30 -4.56
C GLU A 405 -32.16 -2.82 -4.42
N CYS A 406 -31.19 -3.39 -5.15
CA CYS A 406 -30.85 -4.81 -5.02
C CYS A 406 -30.17 -5.11 -3.68
N LEU A 407 -29.23 -4.25 -3.25
CA LEU A 407 -28.53 -4.38 -1.97
C LEU A 407 -29.49 -4.14 -0.81
N ASP A 408 -30.37 -3.14 -0.90
CA ASP A 408 -31.43 -2.87 0.07
C ASP A 408 -32.35 -4.07 0.22
N ALA A 409 -32.77 -4.71 -0.88
CA ALA A 409 -33.60 -5.91 -0.80
C ALA A 409 -32.91 -7.06 -0.04
N VAL A 410 -31.59 -7.22 -0.18
CA VAL A 410 -30.82 -8.21 0.57
C VAL A 410 -30.64 -7.79 2.03
N HIS A 411 -30.33 -6.52 2.30
CA HIS A 411 -30.22 -5.97 3.64
C HIS A 411 -31.54 -6.11 4.44
N ASP A 412 -32.66 -5.73 3.82
CA ASP A 412 -34.02 -5.74 4.39
C ASP A 412 -34.66 -7.14 4.46
N LYS A 413 -33.93 -8.19 4.08
CA LYS A 413 -34.41 -9.58 4.07
C LYS A 413 -35.60 -9.85 3.13
N VAL A 414 -35.76 -9.02 2.10
CA VAL A 414 -36.72 -9.22 1.01
C VAL A 414 -36.18 -10.23 -0.01
N ALA A 415 -34.87 -10.19 -0.26
CA ALA A 415 -34.13 -11.15 -1.08
C ALA A 415 -33.05 -11.85 -0.26
N ASP A 416 -32.64 -13.04 -0.67
CA ASP A 416 -31.58 -13.81 -0.02
C ASP A 416 -30.19 -13.39 -0.50
N LEU A 417 -30.08 -13.03 -1.78
CA LEU A 417 -28.81 -12.64 -2.39
C LEU A 417 -29.03 -11.70 -3.57
N THR A 418 -27.97 -10.99 -3.95
CA THR A 418 -27.88 -10.29 -5.23
C THR A 418 -26.62 -10.70 -5.98
N ILE A 419 -26.65 -10.59 -7.30
CA ILE A 419 -25.52 -10.91 -8.17
C ILE A 419 -25.15 -9.66 -8.94
N ASN A 420 -23.88 -9.28 -8.85
CA ASN A 420 -23.34 -8.18 -9.62
C ASN A 420 -21.85 -8.39 -9.87
N ASN A 421 -21.17 -7.43 -10.48
CA ASN A 421 -19.73 -7.54 -10.69
C ASN A 421 -18.91 -7.20 -9.44
N ALA A 422 -17.73 -7.81 -9.36
CA ALA A 422 -16.81 -7.64 -8.24
C ALA A 422 -16.47 -6.16 -7.97
N TYR A 423 -16.28 -5.35 -9.03
CA TYR A 423 -15.84 -3.96 -8.91
C TYR A 423 -16.92 -3.07 -8.30
N THR A 424 -18.15 -3.11 -8.84
CA THR A 424 -19.29 -2.36 -8.30
C THR A 424 -19.60 -2.81 -6.87
N MET A 425 -19.57 -4.11 -6.58
CA MET A 425 -19.87 -4.60 -5.23
C MET A 425 -18.82 -4.18 -4.22
N ASN A 426 -17.53 -4.31 -4.54
CA ASN A 426 -16.46 -3.86 -3.64
C ASN A 426 -16.55 -2.37 -3.32
N TYR A 427 -17.07 -1.54 -4.23
CA TYR A 427 -17.34 -0.12 -3.97
C TYR A 427 -18.60 0.07 -3.11
N MET A 428 -19.72 -0.53 -3.51
CA MET A 428 -21.03 -0.27 -2.91
C MET A 428 -21.17 -0.84 -1.50
N ILE A 429 -20.60 -2.01 -1.20
CA ILE A 429 -20.70 -2.61 0.15
C ILE A 429 -19.97 -1.78 1.23
N GLN A 430 -19.12 -0.83 0.84
CA GLN A 430 -18.48 0.09 1.77
C GLN A 430 -19.44 1.15 2.34
N LYS A 431 -20.65 1.28 1.78
CA LYS A 431 -21.68 2.20 2.29
C LYS A 431 -22.00 1.85 3.76
N PRO A 432 -22.15 2.83 4.67
CA PRO A 432 -22.33 2.58 6.10
C PRO A 432 -23.52 1.68 6.45
N GLU A 433 -24.52 1.62 5.57
CA GLU A 433 -25.71 0.77 5.72
C GLU A 433 -25.42 -0.71 5.48
N TYR A 434 -24.41 -1.04 4.68
CA TYR A 434 -24.15 -2.41 4.24
C TYR A 434 -22.89 -3.02 4.86
N VAL A 435 -21.91 -2.20 5.26
CA VAL A 435 -20.53 -2.62 5.58
C VAL A 435 -20.44 -3.70 6.68
N ASP A 436 -21.35 -3.68 7.65
CA ASP A 436 -21.36 -4.64 8.77
C ASP A 436 -22.32 -5.82 8.53
N ASP A 437 -23.14 -5.77 7.49
CA ASP A 437 -24.25 -6.70 7.27
C ASP A 437 -24.12 -7.54 6.00
N LEU A 438 -23.46 -7.04 4.96
CA LEU A 438 -23.34 -7.69 3.66
C LEU A 438 -21.91 -8.13 3.33
N THR A 439 -21.76 -9.32 2.76
CA THR A 439 -20.49 -9.85 2.24
C THR A 439 -20.60 -10.28 0.80
N ALA A 440 -19.55 -9.98 0.03
CA ALA A 440 -19.37 -10.49 -1.33
C ALA A 440 -18.61 -11.83 -1.33
N HIS A 441 -19.14 -12.80 -2.06
CA HIS A 441 -18.57 -14.14 -2.24
C HIS A 441 -18.29 -14.38 -3.73
N SER A 442 -17.11 -14.93 -4.03
CA SER A 442 -16.82 -15.43 -5.37
C SER A 442 -17.56 -16.74 -5.59
N ILE A 443 -18.28 -16.84 -6.71
CA ILE A 443 -18.92 -18.08 -7.16
C ILE A 443 -18.39 -18.38 -8.56
N ALA A 444 -18.24 -19.67 -8.88
CA ALA A 444 -17.96 -20.14 -10.24
C ALA A 444 -19.17 -19.87 -11.17
N LEU A 445 -19.33 -18.60 -11.55
CA LEU A 445 -20.15 -18.10 -12.64
C LEU A 445 -19.20 -17.66 -13.76
N GLU A 446 -19.64 -17.79 -15.00
CA GLU A 446 -18.87 -17.32 -16.15
C GLU A 446 -18.73 -15.78 -16.08
N PRO A 447 -17.53 -15.21 -16.25
CA PRO A 447 -17.37 -13.76 -16.35
C PRO A 447 -18.13 -13.23 -17.56
N TYR A 448 -18.60 -11.99 -17.48
CA TYR A 448 -19.21 -11.33 -18.63
C TYR A 448 -18.24 -10.32 -19.25
N SER A 449 -18.47 -9.99 -20.51
CA SER A 449 -17.66 -9.05 -21.27
C SER A 449 -18.46 -7.78 -21.59
N LEU A 450 -17.78 -6.64 -21.56
CA LEU A 450 -18.32 -5.33 -21.98
C LEU A 450 -17.87 -5.02 -23.42
N TYR A 451 -18.76 -4.43 -24.23
CA TYR A 451 -18.50 -4.18 -25.65
C TYR A 451 -18.92 -2.77 -26.09
N LEU A 452 -18.46 -2.36 -27.28
CA LEU A 452 -19.02 -1.26 -28.05
C LEU A 452 -20.15 -1.77 -28.95
N PHE A 453 -21.21 -0.98 -29.07
CA PHE A 453 -22.39 -1.26 -29.89
C PHE A 453 -22.68 -0.09 -30.81
N THR A 454 -23.05 -0.39 -32.05
CA THR A 454 -23.58 0.63 -32.96
C THR A 454 -24.48 0.00 -34.01
N ASN A 455 -25.17 0.80 -34.80
CA ASN A 455 -25.95 0.33 -35.93
C ASN A 455 -25.04 -0.41 -36.93
N LYS A 456 -25.49 -1.56 -37.45
CA LYS A 456 -24.74 -2.37 -38.43
C LYS A 456 -24.44 -1.66 -39.75
N GLN A 457 -25.13 -0.55 -40.02
CA GLN A 457 -24.88 0.31 -41.18
C GLN A 457 -23.65 1.23 -41.04
N ILE A 458 -23.00 1.25 -39.88
CA ILE A 458 -21.78 2.03 -39.66
C ILE A 458 -20.69 1.68 -40.70
N ASP A 459 -19.82 2.65 -40.99
CA ASP A 459 -18.71 2.45 -41.90
C ASP A 459 -17.79 1.32 -41.44
N ASN A 460 -17.59 0.34 -42.34
CA ASN A 460 -16.72 -0.82 -42.09
C ASN A 460 -15.27 -0.43 -41.78
N GLN A 461 -14.79 0.73 -42.26
CA GLN A 461 -13.45 1.23 -41.92
C GLN A 461 -13.37 1.63 -40.45
N LEU A 462 -14.38 2.35 -39.92
CA LEU A 462 -14.43 2.72 -38.50
C LEU A 462 -14.48 1.47 -37.61
N VAL A 463 -15.31 0.49 -37.97
CA VAL A 463 -15.39 -0.81 -37.31
C VAL A 463 -14.04 -1.53 -37.28
N SER A 464 -13.36 -1.58 -38.42
CA SER A 464 -12.04 -2.20 -38.54
C SER A 464 -11.02 -1.50 -37.64
N ILE A 465 -11.00 -0.16 -37.64
CA ILE A 465 -10.10 0.65 -36.81
C ILE A 465 -10.35 0.39 -35.32
N LEU A 466 -11.60 0.42 -34.87
CA LEU A 466 -11.96 0.20 -33.46
C LEU A 466 -11.56 -1.20 -32.99
N ASN A 467 -11.86 -2.25 -33.76
CA ASN A 467 -11.46 -3.61 -33.40
C ASN A 467 -9.94 -3.76 -33.36
N LYS A 468 -9.19 -3.14 -34.29
CA LYS A 468 -7.72 -3.14 -34.26
C LYS A 468 -7.17 -2.40 -33.04
N ALA A 469 -7.81 -1.31 -32.62
CA ALA A 469 -7.43 -0.57 -31.43
C ALA A 469 -7.70 -1.37 -30.16
N ILE A 470 -8.87 -2.00 -30.04
CA ILE A 470 -9.25 -2.84 -28.89
C ILE A 470 -8.31 -4.05 -28.77
N ASN A 471 -7.98 -4.71 -29.89
CA ASN A 471 -7.02 -5.82 -29.88
C ASN A 471 -5.57 -5.38 -29.63
N SER A 472 -5.30 -4.07 -29.59
CA SER A 472 -3.95 -3.54 -29.35
C SER A 472 -3.66 -3.21 -27.89
N PHE A 473 -4.60 -3.52 -26.99
CA PHE A 473 -4.37 -3.44 -25.54
C PHE A 473 -3.65 -4.69 -25.07
N ASN A 474 -2.68 -4.52 -24.18
CA ASN A 474 -2.17 -5.61 -23.36
C ASN A 474 -2.91 -5.65 -22.01
N ASP A 475 -2.81 -6.78 -21.31
CA ASP A 475 -3.53 -6.99 -20.05
C ASP A 475 -3.06 -5.98 -18.99
N ALA A 476 -1.76 -5.68 -18.92
CA ALA A 476 -1.20 -4.71 -17.98
C ALA A 476 -1.73 -3.27 -18.18
N GLU A 477 -1.99 -2.84 -19.42
CA GLU A 477 -2.57 -1.54 -19.72
C GLU A 477 -4.03 -1.44 -19.25
N LEU A 478 -4.79 -2.53 -19.35
CA LEU A 478 -6.17 -2.61 -18.89
C LEU A 478 -6.22 -2.70 -17.37
N ASP A 479 -5.43 -3.58 -16.76
CA ASP A 479 -5.32 -3.74 -15.31
C ASP A 479 -4.95 -2.43 -14.63
N LYS A 480 -4.03 -1.65 -15.20
CA LYS A 480 -3.68 -0.32 -14.67
C LYS A 480 -4.87 0.64 -14.65
N ILE A 481 -5.73 0.63 -15.67
CA ILE A 481 -6.94 1.47 -15.68
C ILE A 481 -7.89 0.96 -14.60
N VAL A 482 -8.15 -0.35 -14.57
CA VAL A 482 -9.08 -0.97 -13.63
C VAL A 482 -8.65 -0.71 -12.17
N TYR A 483 -7.37 -0.89 -11.84
CA TYR A 483 -6.83 -0.65 -10.50
C TYR A 483 -6.98 0.80 -10.05
N GLY A 484 -6.80 1.77 -10.96
CA GLY A 484 -6.99 3.20 -10.66
C GLY A 484 -8.38 3.53 -10.12
N TYR A 485 -9.39 2.76 -10.51
CA TYR A 485 -10.78 2.96 -10.11
C TYR A 485 -11.32 1.97 -9.06
N THR A 486 -10.55 0.94 -8.70
CA THR A 486 -11.06 -0.16 -7.85
C THR A 486 -10.33 -0.31 -6.51
N ILE A 487 -9.04 0.03 -6.44
CA ILE A 487 -8.26 -0.04 -5.19
C ILE A 487 -8.10 1.35 -4.54
N GLY A 488 -8.06 2.42 -5.34
CA GLY A 488 -7.85 3.79 -4.88
C GLY A 488 -9.13 4.56 -4.49
N TYR A 489 -10.32 4.10 -4.87
CA TYR A 489 -11.57 4.81 -4.65
C TYR A 489 -12.27 4.30 -3.38
N ARG A 490 -12.10 5.02 -2.26
CA ARG A 490 -12.94 4.82 -1.07
C ARG A 490 -14.33 5.39 -1.34
N TYR A 491 -15.38 4.71 -0.85
CA TYR A 491 -16.75 5.19 -1.00
C TYR A 491 -16.89 6.63 -0.47
N GLU A 492 -17.34 7.56 -1.32
CA GLU A 492 -17.59 8.94 -0.92
C GLU A 492 -18.94 9.04 -0.20
N TYR A 493 -18.91 9.36 1.09
CA TYR A 493 -20.14 9.49 1.88
C TYR A 493 -20.98 10.67 1.38
N SER A 494 -22.21 10.39 0.93
CA SER A 494 -23.19 11.41 0.64
C SER A 494 -23.65 12.12 1.92
N PHE A 495 -24.38 13.23 1.77
CA PHE A 495 -25.02 13.89 2.91
C PHE A 495 -25.94 12.94 3.68
N LEU A 496 -26.70 12.09 2.97
CA LEU A 496 -27.60 11.12 3.57
C LEU A 496 -26.82 10.01 4.30
N ASP A 497 -25.68 9.57 3.77
CA ASP A 497 -24.83 8.57 4.44
C ASP A 497 -24.24 9.11 5.74
N ASN A 498 -23.84 10.39 5.75
CA ASN A 498 -23.43 11.06 6.98
C ASN A 498 -24.60 11.15 7.96
N VAL A 499 -25.80 11.51 7.51
CA VAL A 499 -27.00 11.51 8.37
C VAL A 499 -27.29 10.11 8.91
N TYR A 500 -27.14 9.06 8.11
CA TYR A 500 -27.34 7.67 8.51
C TYR A 500 -26.29 7.23 9.53
N MET A 501 -25.00 7.45 9.25
CA MET A 501 -23.87 7.11 10.12
C MET A 501 -24.02 7.79 11.49
N TYR A 502 -24.40 9.06 11.49
CA TYR A 502 -24.61 9.83 12.72
C TYR A 502 -26.08 9.83 13.17
N ARG A 503 -26.97 8.98 12.65
CA ARG A 503 -28.42 9.09 12.92
C ARG A 503 -28.76 9.01 14.39
N TYR A 504 -28.10 8.13 15.13
CA TYR A 504 -28.29 8.01 16.57
C TYR A 504 -27.72 9.22 17.30
N PHE A 505 -26.60 9.78 16.84
CA PHE A 505 -26.04 11.02 17.38
C PHE A 505 -26.92 12.22 17.07
N ILE A 506 -27.47 12.35 15.86
CA ILE A 506 -28.37 13.42 15.45
C ILE A 506 -29.70 13.30 16.19
N LEU A 507 -30.27 12.09 16.31
CA LEU A 507 -31.47 11.84 17.12
C LEU A 507 -31.19 12.13 18.60
N PHE A 508 -30.04 11.71 19.13
CA PHE A 508 -29.64 11.99 20.50
C PHE A 508 -29.42 13.49 20.71
N ALA A 509 -28.70 14.18 19.82
CA ALA A 509 -28.48 15.62 19.87
C ALA A 509 -29.79 16.39 19.68
N GLY A 510 -30.72 15.90 18.86
CA GLY A 510 -32.05 16.45 18.68
C GLY A 510 -32.94 16.25 19.92
N ILE A 511 -32.88 15.07 20.55
CA ILE A 511 -33.53 14.78 21.83
C ILE A 511 -32.91 15.64 22.92
N VAL A 512 -31.58 15.72 23.02
CA VAL A 512 -30.86 16.57 23.98
C VAL A 512 -31.18 18.02 23.71
N PHE A 513 -31.21 18.50 22.47
CA PHE A 513 -31.57 19.87 22.14
C PHE A 513 -33.03 20.15 22.48
N THR A 514 -33.94 19.19 22.26
CA THR A 514 -35.35 19.31 22.64
C THR A 514 -35.51 19.28 24.15
N LEU A 515 -34.78 18.41 24.85
CA LEU A 515 -34.77 18.32 26.30
C LEU A 515 -34.11 19.54 26.92
N VAL A 516 -33.05 20.09 26.33
CA VAL A 516 -32.38 21.33 26.73
C VAL A 516 -33.27 22.53 26.40
N SER A 517 -34.00 22.53 25.30
CA SER A 517 -34.95 23.59 24.97
C SER A 517 -36.17 23.54 25.89
N ILE A 518 -36.71 22.35 26.15
CA ILE A 518 -37.76 22.12 27.15
C ILE A 518 -37.22 22.48 28.53
N PHE A 519 -35.98 22.13 28.86
CA PHE A 519 -35.33 22.45 30.12
C PHE A 519 -35.07 23.96 30.22
N ILE A 520 -34.69 24.66 29.16
CA ILE A 520 -34.53 26.12 29.10
C ILE A 520 -35.89 26.81 29.18
N ILE A 521 -36.93 26.28 28.55
CA ILE A 521 -38.30 26.79 28.66
C ILE A 521 -38.82 26.55 30.09
N ILE A 522 -38.56 25.38 30.67
CA ILE A 522 -38.88 25.03 32.06
C ILE A 522 -38.04 25.88 33.01
N LEU A 523 -36.77 26.14 32.72
CA LEU A 523 -35.87 26.97 33.51
C LEU A 523 -36.23 28.44 33.39
N ASN A 524 -36.69 28.92 32.24
CA ASN A 524 -37.16 30.30 32.07
C ASN A 524 -38.52 30.48 32.73
N LYS A 525 -39.42 29.50 32.60
CA LYS A 525 -40.69 29.48 33.33
C LYS A 525 -40.44 29.36 34.84
N ARG A 526 -39.51 28.49 35.26
CA ARG A 526 -39.05 28.34 36.64
C ARG A 526 -38.26 29.55 37.11
N HIS A 527 -37.50 30.26 36.29
CA HIS A 527 -36.73 31.45 36.67
C HIS A 527 -37.67 32.63 36.82
N THR A 528 -38.66 32.76 35.94
CA THR A 528 -39.74 33.75 36.08
C THR A 528 -40.59 33.46 37.32
N GLN A 529 -40.89 32.19 37.59
CA GLN A 529 -41.55 31.75 38.83
C GLN A 529 -40.62 31.89 40.05
N HIS A 530 -39.32 31.64 39.91
CA HIS A 530 -38.31 31.71 40.96
C HIS A 530 -37.94 33.15 41.27
N LEU A 531 -38.09 34.12 40.37
CA LEU A 531 -38.00 35.54 40.72
C LEU A 531 -39.21 36.00 41.56
N ILE A 532 -40.37 35.34 41.39
CA ILE A 532 -41.56 35.52 42.22
C ILE A 532 -41.37 34.80 43.58
N ASP A 533 -40.85 33.58 43.57
CA ASP A 533 -40.59 32.75 44.76
C ASP A 533 -39.31 33.17 45.52
N LYS A 534 -38.34 33.86 44.90
CA LYS A 534 -37.10 34.38 45.52
C LYS A 534 -37.37 35.58 46.42
N LYS A 535 -38.56 36.18 46.30
CA LYS A 535 -39.13 37.07 47.32
C LYS A 535 -39.70 36.31 48.53
N GLU A 536 -39.97 35.01 48.41
CA GLU A 536 -40.47 34.13 49.48
C GLU A 536 -39.39 33.18 50.07
N ALA A 537 -38.34 32.85 49.30
CA ALA A 537 -37.36 31.81 49.63
C ALA A 537 -36.07 32.32 50.31
N ASP A 538 -36.02 33.57 50.77
CA ASP A 538 -35.05 34.00 51.81
C ASP A 538 -35.23 33.19 53.11
N ILE A 539 -36.33 32.44 53.23
CA ILE A 539 -36.67 31.53 54.34
C ILE A 539 -36.15 30.08 54.12
N LEU A 540 -35.72 29.66 52.92
CA LEU A 540 -35.35 28.26 52.59
C LEU A 540 -33.83 28.00 52.45
N ARG A 541 -33.04 28.82 53.14
CA ARG A 541 -31.57 28.91 53.14
C ARG A 541 -30.82 27.70 53.75
N LYS A 542 -31.38 26.49 53.73
CA LYS A 542 -30.85 25.28 54.41
C LYS A 542 -30.69 24.02 53.53
N LYS A 543 -30.99 24.08 52.22
CA LYS A 543 -31.01 22.90 51.32
C LYS A 543 -29.94 22.90 50.21
N VAL A 544 -29.00 23.84 50.25
CA VAL A 544 -28.06 24.11 49.14
C VAL A 544 -26.67 23.48 49.39
N GLU A 545 -26.51 22.69 50.45
CA GLU A 545 -25.17 22.29 50.93
C GLU A 545 -24.64 20.92 50.44
N ILE A 546 -25.51 20.01 49.98
CA ILE A 546 -25.14 18.61 49.69
C ILE A 546 -25.52 18.19 48.26
N ASP A 547 -24.81 17.20 47.72
CA ASP A 547 -25.14 16.49 46.50
C ASP A 547 -26.27 15.48 46.75
N ASP A 548 -27.34 15.59 45.97
CA ASP A 548 -28.58 14.83 46.19
C ASP A 548 -28.42 13.32 45.95
N LEU A 549 -27.44 12.90 45.15
CA LEU A 549 -27.23 11.49 44.82
C LEU A 549 -26.42 10.77 45.89
N THR A 550 -25.32 11.37 46.31
CA THR A 550 -24.31 10.70 47.14
C THR A 550 -24.38 11.10 48.61
N GLY A 551 -25.12 12.17 48.94
CA GLY A 551 -25.20 12.73 50.29
C GLY A 551 -23.90 13.39 50.77
N LEU A 552 -22.89 13.51 49.90
CA LEU A 552 -21.65 14.25 50.13
C LEU A 552 -21.87 15.74 49.92
N TYR A 553 -20.87 16.57 50.23
CA TYR A 553 -20.95 17.98 49.89
C TYR A 553 -20.95 18.19 48.37
N ASN A 554 -21.72 19.16 47.89
CA ASN A 554 -21.56 19.63 46.52
C ASN A 554 -20.28 20.50 46.40
N TYR A 555 -19.83 20.74 45.18
CA TYR A 555 -18.56 21.43 44.93
C TYR A 555 -18.48 22.82 45.60
N GLU A 556 -19.55 23.61 45.58
CA GLU A 556 -19.56 24.95 46.22
C GLU A 556 -19.41 24.85 47.75
N THR A 557 -20.11 23.91 48.37
CA THR A 557 -20.07 23.73 49.83
C THR A 557 -18.78 23.08 50.29
N PHE A 558 -18.24 22.16 49.50
CA PHE A 558 -16.92 21.58 49.72
C PHE A 558 -15.85 22.66 49.83
N PHE A 559 -15.88 23.64 48.93
CA PHE A 559 -14.98 24.79 48.97
C PHE A 559 -15.14 25.62 50.24
N ASP A 560 -16.38 25.94 50.61
CA ASP A 560 -16.65 26.72 51.81
C ASP A 560 -16.25 25.99 53.10
N LYS A 561 -16.40 24.66 53.14
CA LYS A 561 -15.96 23.83 54.27
C LYS A 561 -14.45 23.72 54.36
N ILE A 562 -13.75 23.56 53.24
CA ILE A 562 -12.29 23.56 53.21
C ILE A 562 -11.75 24.90 53.69
N ARG A 563 -12.32 26.03 53.25
CA ARG A 563 -11.93 27.36 53.76
C ARG A 563 -12.04 27.45 55.29
N GLN A 564 -13.15 26.98 55.85
CA GLN A 564 -13.35 26.95 57.30
C GLN A 564 -12.31 26.09 58.03
N VAL A 565 -11.89 24.97 57.46
CA VAL A 565 -10.85 24.10 58.03
C VAL A 565 -9.47 24.73 57.91
N LEU A 566 -9.12 25.29 56.76
CA LEU A 566 -7.86 25.98 56.52
C LEU A 566 -7.70 27.24 57.41
N ASP A 567 -8.80 27.95 57.68
CA ASP A 567 -8.81 29.12 58.56
C ASP A 567 -8.64 28.76 60.06
N SER A 568 -8.90 27.51 60.45
CA SER A 568 -8.99 27.10 61.85
C SER A 568 -7.83 26.23 62.35
N GLN A 569 -6.99 25.65 61.47
CA GLN A 569 -5.87 24.78 61.84
C GLN A 569 -4.66 24.88 60.90
N GLN A 570 -3.44 24.75 61.44
CA GLN A 570 -2.23 24.46 60.65
C GLN A 570 -1.91 22.96 60.78
N ALA A 571 -2.32 22.19 59.78
CA ALA A 571 -1.99 20.76 59.62
C ALA A 571 -1.69 20.47 58.14
N ASP A 572 -0.80 19.53 57.85
CA ASP A 572 -0.55 19.12 56.46
C ASP A 572 -1.81 18.41 55.92
N PHE A 573 -2.39 18.96 54.85
CA PHE A 573 -3.57 18.39 54.20
C PHE A 573 -3.23 17.80 52.83
N CYS A 574 -4.12 16.98 52.31
CA CYS A 574 -4.06 16.42 50.97
C CYS A 574 -5.41 16.55 50.29
N MET A 575 -5.37 16.79 48.98
CA MET A 575 -6.53 16.70 48.10
C MET A 575 -6.46 15.38 47.34
N ILE A 576 -7.45 14.52 47.52
CA ILE A 576 -7.57 13.24 46.82
C ILE A 576 -8.70 13.37 45.80
N TYR A 577 -8.39 13.17 44.53
CA TYR A 577 -9.35 12.97 43.47
C TYR A 577 -9.55 11.48 43.25
N ILE A 578 -10.81 11.05 43.12
CA ILE A 578 -11.19 9.65 42.96
C ILE A 578 -11.98 9.53 41.66
N ASP A 579 -11.61 8.58 40.81
CA ASP A 579 -12.25 8.33 39.52
C ASP A 579 -12.42 6.82 39.28
N VAL A 580 -13.62 6.40 38.91
CA VAL A 580 -13.93 4.97 38.69
C VAL A 580 -13.50 4.57 37.28
N ASN A 581 -12.53 3.66 37.16
CA ASN A 581 -12.06 3.19 35.86
C ASN A 581 -13.20 2.58 35.05
N ARG A 582 -13.37 3.09 33.83
CA ARG A 582 -14.35 2.57 32.87
C ARG A 582 -15.78 2.57 33.45
N PHE A 583 -16.14 3.53 34.29
CA PHE A 583 -17.50 3.67 34.82
C PHE A 583 -18.58 3.69 33.73
N LYS A 584 -18.27 4.27 32.56
CA LYS A 584 -19.15 4.22 31.39
C LYS A 584 -19.54 2.79 31.00
N ILE A 585 -18.60 1.84 31.10
CA ILE A 585 -18.85 0.41 30.85
C ILE A 585 -19.76 -0.19 31.93
N VAL A 586 -19.69 0.27 33.18
CA VAL A 586 -20.64 -0.14 34.23
C VAL A 586 -22.07 0.28 33.88
N ASN A 587 -22.24 1.53 33.45
CA ASN A 587 -23.54 2.04 33.00
C ASN A 587 -24.05 1.33 31.74
N GLU A 588 -23.16 0.95 30.82
CA GLU A 588 -23.51 0.25 29.58
C GLU A 588 -23.84 -1.24 29.82
N LEU A 589 -23.14 -1.93 30.72
CA LEU A 589 -23.32 -3.37 30.97
C LEU A 589 -24.41 -3.69 32.00
N TYR A 590 -24.56 -2.85 33.03
CA TYR A 590 -25.44 -3.12 34.18
C TYR A 590 -26.55 -2.07 34.35
N GLY A 591 -26.55 -1.03 33.51
CA GLY A 591 -27.55 0.03 33.53
C GLY A 591 -27.24 1.15 34.54
N MET A 592 -27.83 2.32 34.29
CA MET A 592 -27.60 3.52 35.10
C MET A 592 -28.04 3.39 36.55
N GLU A 593 -29.02 2.54 36.86
CA GLU A 593 -29.45 2.31 38.26
C GLU A 593 -28.37 1.61 39.07
N ILE A 594 -27.70 0.61 38.48
CA ILE A 594 -26.58 -0.08 39.10
C ILE A 594 -25.36 0.87 39.21
N GLY A 595 -25.11 1.68 38.18
CA GLY A 595 -24.11 2.75 38.24
C GLY A 595 -24.39 3.75 39.36
N ASN A 596 -25.64 4.20 39.53
CA ASN A 596 -26.04 5.10 40.60
C ASN A 596 -25.94 4.43 41.99
N GLN A 597 -26.30 3.15 42.12
CA GLN A 597 -26.11 2.40 43.36
C GLN A 597 -24.64 2.29 43.74
N LEU A 598 -23.75 2.09 42.75
CA LEU A 598 -22.31 2.12 42.95
C LEU A 598 -21.83 3.50 43.42
N LEU A 599 -22.32 4.60 42.82
CA LEU A 599 -21.98 5.96 43.26
C LEU A 599 -22.52 6.29 44.65
N ILE A 600 -23.75 5.86 44.97
CA ILE A 600 -24.36 5.98 46.31
C ILE A 600 -23.50 5.22 47.31
N TYR A 601 -23.12 3.98 46.99
CA TYR A 601 -22.27 3.15 47.86
C TYR A 601 -20.92 3.82 48.12
N ILE A 602 -20.24 4.29 47.07
CA ILE A 602 -18.99 5.05 47.21
C ILE A 602 -19.23 6.30 48.06
N GLY A 603 -20.32 7.03 47.83
CA GLY A 603 -20.74 8.18 48.63
C GLY A 603 -20.94 7.85 50.11
N GLU A 604 -21.61 6.75 50.43
CA GLU A 604 -21.81 6.26 51.80
C GLU A 604 -20.48 5.89 52.46
N GLN A 605 -19.56 5.23 51.75
CA GLN A 605 -18.23 4.92 52.29
C GLN A 605 -17.44 6.19 52.57
N LEU A 606 -17.43 7.15 51.65
CA LEU A 606 -16.79 8.45 51.81
C LEU A 606 -17.44 9.28 52.93
N GLN A 607 -18.74 9.17 53.11
CA GLN A 607 -19.45 9.82 54.21
C GLN A 607 -19.10 9.20 55.57
N LYS A 608 -19.02 7.87 55.67
CA LYS A 608 -18.54 7.17 56.87
C LYS A 608 -17.11 7.57 57.22
N ILE A 609 -16.23 7.62 56.22
CA ILE A 609 -14.86 8.14 56.34
C ILE A 609 -14.87 9.57 56.91
N SER A 610 -15.69 10.45 56.33
CA SER A 610 -15.77 11.86 56.76
C SER A 610 -16.34 12.03 58.19
N GLN A 611 -17.10 11.05 58.68
CA GLN A 611 -17.63 11.03 60.05
C GLN A 611 -16.65 10.40 61.06
N GLN A 612 -15.84 9.44 60.62
CA GLN A 612 -14.89 8.70 61.44
C GLN A 612 -13.62 9.51 61.72
N TYR A 613 -13.11 10.21 60.70
CA TYR A 613 -11.86 10.97 60.78
C TYR A 613 -12.16 12.46 60.91
N THR A 614 -11.44 13.14 61.81
CA THR A 614 -11.62 14.58 62.02
C THR A 614 -11.06 15.36 60.84
N ASN A 615 -11.75 16.44 60.44
CA ASN A 615 -11.35 17.32 59.33
C ASN A 615 -11.22 16.64 57.96
N VAL A 616 -11.91 15.51 57.78
CA VAL A 616 -12.08 14.90 56.46
C VAL A 616 -13.37 15.40 55.84
N ILE A 617 -13.26 16.01 54.68
CA ILE A 617 -14.38 16.57 53.94
C ILE A 617 -14.43 15.84 52.59
N SER A 618 -15.57 15.26 52.25
CA SER A 618 -15.76 14.58 50.96
C SER A 618 -16.80 15.28 50.11
N CYS A 619 -16.58 15.27 48.80
CA CYS A 619 -17.41 15.92 47.80
C CYS A 619 -17.61 15.02 46.59
N HIS A 620 -18.83 15.04 46.06
CA HIS A 620 -19.11 14.51 44.74
C HIS A 620 -19.02 15.67 43.72
N LEU A 621 -18.07 15.58 42.80
CA LEU A 621 -17.84 16.61 41.78
C LEU A 621 -18.86 16.48 40.65
N SER A 622 -18.85 15.33 39.99
CA SER A 622 -19.73 15.01 38.86
C SER A 622 -19.48 13.57 38.38
N ALA A 623 -20.51 12.86 37.92
CA ALA A 623 -20.39 11.52 37.33
C ALA A 623 -19.69 10.51 38.26
N ASP A 624 -18.52 10.00 37.88
CA ASP A 624 -17.71 9.02 38.60
C ASP A 624 -16.60 9.66 39.47
N LYS A 625 -16.70 10.98 39.67
CA LYS A 625 -15.60 11.79 40.18
C LYS A 625 -15.89 12.35 41.55
N PHE A 626 -15.00 12.08 42.49
CA PHE A 626 -15.10 12.55 43.87
C PHE A 626 -13.83 13.28 44.31
N PHE A 627 -13.98 14.18 45.28
CA PHE A 627 -12.87 14.78 46.00
C PHE A 627 -12.95 14.45 47.48
N VAL A 628 -11.79 14.23 48.10
CA VAL A 628 -11.63 14.13 49.54
C VAL A 628 -10.51 15.06 49.96
N PHE A 629 -10.84 16.01 50.85
CA PHE A 629 -9.87 16.83 51.54
C PHE A 629 -9.63 16.24 52.92
N THR A 630 -8.38 15.91 53.23
CA THR A 630 -8.03 15.13 54.43
C THR A 630 -6.67 15.51 54.98
N PRO A 631 -6.44 15.45 56.31
CA PRO A 631 -5.10 15.47 56.88
C PRO A 631 -4.20 14.39 56.26
N LYS A 632 -2.94 14.75 56.01
CA LYS A 632 -1.93 13.89 55.37
C LYS A 632 -1.69 12.58 56.12
N GLU A 633 -1.86 12.59 57.43
CA GLU A 633 -1.72 11.40 58.29
C GLU A 633 -2.74 10.30 57.97
N TYR A 634 -3.92 10.65 57.45
CA TYR A 634 -4.96 9.67 57.11
C TYR A 634 -4.85 9.15 55.67
N VAL A 635 -4.06 9.78 54.79
CA VAL A 635 -4.03 9.44 53.36
C VAL A 635 -3.71 7.97 53.10
N LYS A 636 -2.73 7.41 53.82
CA LYS A 636 -2.35 6.01 53.65
C LYS A 636 -3.48 5.05 54.03
N GLU A 637 -4.13 5.30 55.16
CA GLU A 637 -5.27 4.51 55.64
C GLU A 637 -6.47 4.63 54.70
N LEU A 638 -6.76 5.84 54.21
CA LEU A 638 -7.87 6.09 53.29
C LEU A 638 -7.68 5.44 51.91
N LEU A 639 -6.45 5.32 51.42
CA LEU A 639 -6.15 4.65 50.15
C LEU A 639 -6.15 3.12 50.25
N GLU A 640 -6.03 2.57 51.47
CA GLU A 640 -6.14 1.14 51.75
C GLU A 640 -7.59 0.68 51.92
N ILE A 641 -8.54 1.60 52.13
CA ILE A 641 -9.98 1.29 52.18
C ILE A 641 -10.44 0.90 50.79
N ASP A 642 -10.94 -0.33 50.66
CA ASP A 642 -11.59 -0.76 49.43
C ASP A 642 -13.01 -0.19 49.38
N LEU A 643 -13.17 0.91 48.65
CA LEU A 643 -14.46 1.56 48.41
C LEU A 643 -15.44 0.68 47.62
N LEU A 644 -15.07 -0.56 47.29
CA LEU A 644 -15.87 -1.55 46.57
C LEU A 644 -16.06 -2.88 47.35
N GLU A 645 -15.51 -3.03 48.56
CA GLU A 645 -15.36 -4.33 49.28
C GLU A 645 -16.65 -5.13 49.48
N ASP A 646 -17.79 -4.45 49.65
CA ASP A 646 -19.10 -5.03 49.97
C ASP A 646 -20.15 -4.73 48.89
N ASN A 647 -19.69 -4.36 47.69
CA ASN A 647 -20.60 -4.21 46.57
C ASN A 647 -21.06 -5.60 46.12
N ASN A 648 -22.34 -5.93 46.29
CA ASN A 648 -22.97 -7.22 45.90
C ASN A 648 -22.92 -7.53 44.38
N LEU A 649 -22.10 -6.79 43.64
CA LEU A 649 -21.96 -6.82 42.20
C LEU A 649 -20.55 -7.32 41.89
N GLU A 650 -20.42 -8.60 41.49
CA GLU A 650 -19.16 -9.21 41.01
C GLU A 650 -18.68 -8.54 39.70
N MET A 651 -18.27 -7.27 39.76
CA MET A 651 -17.87 -6.45 38.61
C MET A 651 -16.37 -6.22 38.60
N GLY A 652 -15.72 -6.43 37.44
CA GLY A 652 -14.29 -6.20 37.22
C GLY A 652 -13.91 -4.72 37.13
N ILE A 653 -14.31 -3.90 38.10
CA ILE A 653 -14.07 -2.46 38.14
C ILE A 653 -12.96 -2.12 39.13
N SER A 654 -12.31 -0.97 38.92
CA SER A 654 -11.25 -0.48 39.80
C SER A 654 -11.35 1.03 39.95
N ILE A 655 -10.79 1.55 41.03
CA ILE A 655 -10.75 2.99 41.31
C ILE A 655 -9.33 3.51 41.08
N ARG A 656 -9.24 4.70 40.50
CA ARG A 656 -8.02 5.50 40.42
C ARG A 656 -8.07 6.64 41.43
N TYR A 657 -6.92 6.91 42.02
CA TYR A 657 -6.72 8.01 42.93
C TYR A 657 -5.66 8.96 42.37
N GLY A 658 -5.94 10.25 42.40
CA GLY A 658 -4.96 11.31 42.20
C GLY A 658 -4.79 12.08 43.50
N VAL A 659 -3.58 12.12 44.06
CA VAL A 659 -3.32 12.72 45.38
C VAL A 659 -2.42 13.93 45.20
N PHE A 660 -2.90 15.11 45.60
CA PHE A 660 -2.08 16.30 45.74
C PHE A 660 -1.76 16.55 47.21
N ASN A 661 -0.47 16.59 47.55
CA ASN A 661 -0.01 16.93 48.89
C ASN A 661 0.09 18.45 49.03
N MET A 662 -0.68 19.02 49.95
CA MET A 662 -0.65 20.45 50.21
C MET A 662 0.61 20.81 51.01
N SER A 663 1.43 21.70 50.47
CA SER A 663 2.62 22.28 51.12
C SER A 663 2.47 23.79 51.40
N ASP A 664 1.48 24.45 50.79
CA ASP A 664 1.26 25.90 50.86
C ASP A 664 -0.21 26.24 51.20
N TYR A 665 -0.41 26.88 52.36
CA TYR A 665 -1.70 27.33 52.88
C TYR A 665 -2.32 28.51 52.15
N SER A 666 -1.56 29.19 51.28
CA SER A 666 -2.07 30.28 50.45
C SER A 666 -2.66 29.82 49.12
N MET A 667 -2.56 28.52 48.80
CA MET A 667 -3.01 27.97 47.53
C MET A 667 -4.55 28.00 47.40
N PRO A 668 -5.10 28.54 46.28
CA PRO A 668 -6.53 28.46 46.01
C PRO A 668 -7.00 27.01 45.91
N ILE A 669 -8.13 26.69 46.56
CA ILE A 669 -8.67 25.32 46.65
C ILE A 669 -8.95 24.72 45.26
N ASN A 670 -9.40 25.52 44.30
CA ASN A 670 -9.60 25.06 42.92
C ASN A 670 -8.30 24.58 42.27
N LEU A 671 -7.19 25.25 42.54
CA LEU A 671 -5.90 24.81 42.04
C LEU A 671 -5.46 23.49 42.71
N MET A 672 -5.82 23.27 43.97
CA MET A 672 -5.57 21.99 44.65
C MET A 672 -6.37 20.85 44.01
N CYS A 673 -7.64 21.10 43.67
CA CYS A 673 -8.49 20.18 42.94
C CYS A 673 -7.91 19.85 41.56
N ASP A 674 -7.51 20.87 40.78
CA ASP A 674 -6.93 20.69 39.45
C ASP A 674 -5.65 19.84 39.49
N ARG A 675 -4.78 20.07 40.49
CA ARG A 675 -3.55 19.27 40.70
C ARG A 675 -3.86 17.82 41.05
N ALA A 676 -4.83 17.57 41.90
CA ALA A 676 -5.27 16.20 42.23
C ALA A 676 -5.86 15.49 41.00
N VAL A 677 -6.61 16.19 40.15
CA VAL A 677 -7.11 15.66 38.87
C VAL A 677 -5.95 15.29 37.94
N LEU A 678 -4.98 16.19 37.75
CA LEU A 678 -3.80 15.93 36.92
C LEU A 678 -3.04 14.69 37.40
N ALA A 679 -2.84 14.52 38.72
CA ALA A 679 -2.21 13.31 39.27
C ALA A 679 -2.91 12.01 38.88
N SER A 680 -4.24 12.01 38.80
CA SER A 680 -4.99 10.80 38.43
C SER A 680 -4.82 10.41 36.97
N GLN A 681 -4.45 11.36 36.10
CA GLN A 681 -4.24 11.12 34.67
C GLN A 681 -2.95 10.32 34.43
N ASP A 682 -1.93 10.46 35.29
CA ASP A 682 -0.66 9.73 35.20
C ASP A 682 -0.80 8.21 35.34
N VAL A 683 -1.87 7.77 35.99
CA VAL A 683 -2.16 6.34 36.19
C VAL A 683 -3.27 5.85 35.26
N LYS A 684 -3.72 6.70 34.32
CA LYS A 684 -4.68 6.35 33.27
C LYS A 684 -4.03 5.30 32.36
N ASN A 685 -4.69 4.14 32.22
CA ASN A 685 -4.25 2.96 31.46
C ASN A 685 -3.16 2.08 32.12
N ASN A 686 -2.78 2.33 33.38
CA ASN A 686 -1.91 1.42 34.13
C ASN A 686 -2.75 0.52 35.05
N TYR A 687 -2.80 -0.79 34.77
CA TYR A 687 -3.59 -1.76 35.53
C TYR A 687 -2.99 -2.11 36.91
N PHE A 688 -1.70 -1.87 37.11
CA PHE A 688 -0.97 -2.23 38.33
C PHE A 688 -0.81 -1.06 39.30
N ARG A 689 -0.94 0.19 38.82
CA ARG A 689 -0.78 1.40 39.62
C ARG A 689 -2.13 2.13 39.73
N LYS A 690 -2.74 2.09 40.92
CA LYS A 690 -4.05 2.73 41.20
C LYS A 690 -3.95 4.17 41.71
N VAL A 691 -2.76 4.61 42.13
CA VAL A 691 -2.55 5.92 42.77
C VAL A 691 -1.48 6.72 42.02
N GLY A 692 -1.86 7.88 41.51
CA GLY A 692 -0.96 8.93 41.03
C GLY A 692 -0.80 10.00 42.10
N ILE A 693 0.41 10.53 42.27
CA ILE A 693 0.71 11.55 43.27
C ILE A 693 1.21 12.77 42.51
N TYR A 694 0.58 13.92 42.74
CA TYR A 694 1.00 15.21 42.21
C TYR A 694 1.97 15.79 43.22
N ASP A 695 3.24 15.72 42.88
CA ASP A 695 4.28 16.50 43.55
C ASP A 695 4.55 17.79 42.77
N ASP A 696 5.26 18.71 43.40
CA ASP A 696 5.64 19.97 42.75
C ASP A 696 6.59 19.73 41.55
N GLN A 697 7.20 18.55 41.43
CA GLN A 697 8.05 18.17 40.30
C GLN A 697 7.22 18.00 39.02
N LYS A 698 6.06 17.34 39.08
CA LYS A 698 5.13 17.18 37.95
C LYS A 698 4.58 18.51 37.42
N ARG A 699 4.31 19.46 38.33
CA ARG A 699 3.91 20.82 37.95
C ARG A 699 5.00 21.51 37.14
N LEU A 700 6.23 21.38 37.61
CA LEU A 700 7.39 21.97 36.95
C LEU A 700 7.56 21.35 35.55
N GLU A 701 7.37 20.04 35.39
CA GLU A 701 7.41 19.38 34.08
C GLU A 701 6.39 19.96 33.08
N ILE A 702 5.11 20.08 33.45
CA ILE A 702 4.07 20.61 32.55
C ILE A 702 4.30 22.08 32.20
N LEU A 703 4.69 22.91 33.18
CA LEU A 703 5.01 24.32 32.93
C LEU A 703 6.22 24.44 32.01
N HIS A 704 7.22 23.61 32.23
CA HIS A 704 8.44 23.57 31.44
C HIS A 704 8.18 23.16 29.99
N GLU A 705 7.32 22.17 29.74
CA GLU A 705 6.92 21.78 28.38
C GLU A 705 6.23 22.93 27.62
N GLN A 706 5.31 23.64 28.28
CA GLN A 706 4.62 24.79 27.68
C GLN A 706 5.60 25.93 27.39
N GLU A 707 6.54 26.22 28.31
CA GLU A 707 7.54 27.26 28.10
C GLU A 707 8.47 26.94 26.90
N ILE A 708 8.95 25.69 26.78
CA ILE A 708 9.74 25.25 25.62
C ILE A 708 8.97 25.49 24.32
N PHE A 709 7.68 25.17 24.29
CA PHE A 709 6.83 25.37 23.13
C PHE A 709 6.66 26.85 22.76
N ASP A 710 6.47 27.72 23.75
CA ASP A 710 6.30 29.16 23.52
C ASP A 710 7.61 29.81 23.03
N ASP A 711 8.78 29.34 23.52
CA ASP A 711 10.09 29.92 23.23
C ASP A 711 10.66 29.52 21.84
N ILE A 712 10.23 28.39 21.26
CA ILE A 712 10.89 27.81 20.06
C ILE A 712 10.88 28.72 18.82
N GLN A 713 9.79 29.46 18.59
CA GLN A 713 9.70 30.37 17.44
C GLN A 713 10.75 31.49 17.55
N GLN A 714 10.89 32.05 18.75
CA GLN A 714 11.88 33.09 19.02
C GLN A 714 13.30 32.51 18.93
N ALA A 715 13.51 31.28 19.41
CA ALA A 715 14.80 30.61 19.32
C ALA A 715 15.31 30.44 17.88
N ILE A 716 14.43 30.12 16.93
CA ILE A 716 14.77 30.06 15.49
C ILE A 716 15.14 31.45 14.95
N LEU A 717 14.35 32.49 15.30
CA LEU A 717 14.55 33.86 14.81
C LEU A 717 15.80 34.53 15.37
N GLU A 718 16.17 34.23 16.61
CA GLU A 718 17.29 34.83 17.32
C GLU A 718 18.58 34.00 17.24
N HIS A 719 18.61 32.95 16.41
CA HIS A 719 19.78 32.06 16.23
C HIS A 719 20.26 31.40 17.53
N GLN A 720 19.33 31.07 18.43
CA GLN A 720 19.60 30.33 19.66
C GLN A 720 19.82 28.82 19.40
N LEU A 721 19.34 28.35 18.25
CA LEU A 721 19.53 27.00 17.75
C LEU A 721 20.75 26.92 16.83
N PHE A 722 21.60 25.93 17.06
CA PHE A 722 22.81 25.66 16.29
C PHE A 722 22.98 24.15 16.03
N ILE A 723 23.91 23.78 15.15
CA ILE A 723 24.21 22.37 14.84
C ILE A 723 25.57 21.98 15.40
N MET A 724 25.66 20.75 15.92
CA MET A 724 26.92 20.05 16.15
C MET A 724 27.03 18.90 15.16
N ILE A 725 28.25 18.59 14.73
CA ILE A 725 28.52 17.53 13.77
C ILE A 725 29.13 16.33 14.48
N GLN A 726 28.49 15.16 14.40
CA GLN A 726 29.08 13.91 14.88
C GLN A 726 29.79 13.19 13.74
N PRO A 727 31.10 12.92 13.83
CA PRO A 727 31.85 12.26 12.76
C PRO A 727 31.47 10.78 12.58
N LYS A 728 31.39 10.38 11.31
CA LYS A 728 31.29 8.98 10.85
C LYS A 728 32.68 8.50 10.46
N TYR A 729 33.15 7.43 11.08
CA TYR A 729 34.51 6.88 10.90
C TYR A 729 34.49 5.60 10.07
N ASP A 730 35.38 5.54 9.09
CA ASP A 730 35.80 4.29 8.48
C ASP A 730 36.92 3.68 9.34
N ILE A 731 36.61 2.56 9.99
CA ILE A 731 37.54 1.88 10.90
C ILE A 731 38.63 1.09 10.17
N GLN A 732 38.40 0.71 8.90
CA GLN A 732 39.38 0.00 8.09
C GLN A 732 40.48 0.97 7.64
N ASN A 733 40.06 2.15 7.18
CA ASN A 733 40.96 3.19 6.71
C ASN A 733 41.35 4.19 7.80
N HIS A 734 40.76 4.15 8.99
CA HIS A 734 40.98 5.12 10.07
C HIS A 734 40.82 6.58 9.59
N LEU A 735 39.75 6.84 8.83
CA LEU A 735 39.45 8.16 8.25
C LEU A 735 38.03 8.58 8.61
N ILE A 736 37.81 9.90 8.69
CA ILE A 736 36.47 10.45 8.78
C ILE A 736 35.88 10.54 7.37
N VAL A 737 34.74 9.89 7.15
CA VAL A 737 34.06 9.81 5.83
C VAL A 737 32.85 10.73 5.71
N GLY A 738 32.38 11.27 6.83
CA GLY A 738 31.23 12.17 6.86
C GLY A 738 30.87 12.56 8.30
N GLY A 739 29.68 13.11 8.47
CA GLY A 739 29.12 13.34 9.80
C GLY A 739 27.61 13.52 9.79
N GLU A 740 27.02 13.52 10.97
CA GLU A 740 25.59 13.79 11.19
C GLU A 740 25.41 15.15 11.85
N ALA A 741 24.53 15.99 11.29
CA ALA A 741 24.18 17.28 11.87
C ALA A 741 23.07 17.12 12.91
N LEU A 742 23.43 17.43 14.16
CA LEU A 742 22.56 17.29 15.31
C LEU A 742 22.25 18.66 15.90
N VAL A 743 20.97 19.02 15.96
CA VAL A 743 20.52 20.31 16.48
C VAL A 743 20.73 20.41 17.99
N ARG A 744 21.06 21.62 18.46
CA ARG A 744 21.28 21.97 19.87
C ARG A 744 20.66 23.34 20.14
N TRP A 745 20.19 23.55 21.36
CA TRP A 745 19.56 24.80 21.75
C TRP A 745 20.29 25.42 22.94
N GLU A 746 20.87 26.60 22.73
CA GLU A 746 21.41 27.44 23.80
C GLU A 746 20.43 28.57 24.11
N HIS A 747 19.63 28.41 25.17
CA HIS A 747 18.67 29.42 25.58
C HIS A 747 19.37 30.52 26.42
N PRO A 748 19.13 31.82 26.15
CA PRO A 748 19.82 32.92 26.83
C PRO A 748 19.71 32.90 28.36
N GLU A 749 18.55 32.47 28.89
CA GLU A 749 18.29 32.45 30.33
C GLU A 749 18.36 31.05 30.95
N LYS A 750 18.09 29.99 30.16
CA LYS A 750 17.94 28.60 30.64
C LYS A 750 19.20 27.78 30.37
N GLY A 751 20.15 28.32 29.61
CA GLY A 751 21.35 27.62 29.17
C GLY A 751 21.02 26.54 28.13
N PHE A 752 21.83 25.49 28.11
CA PHE A 752 21.70 24.40 27.16
C PHE A 752 20.44 23.54 27.40
N ILE A 753 19.54 23.49 26.43
CA ILE A 753 18.34 22.64 26.43
C ILE A 753 18.62 21.42 25.54
N PRO A 754 18.55 20.18 26.08
CA PRO A 754 18.94 18.99 25.36
C PRO A 754 17.87 18.55 24.33
N PRO A 755 18.26 17.93 23.20
CA PRO A 755 17.32 17.56 22.12
C PRO A 755 16.18 16.63 22.53
N ASN A 756 16.46 15.67 23.41
CA ASN A 756 15.45 14.72 23.91
C ASN A 756 14.35 15.40 24.75
N GLU A 757 14.56 16.64 25.17
CA GLU A 757 13.59 17.43 25.92
C GLU A 757 12.69 18.22 24.97
N PHE A 758 13.25 18.93 23.99
CA PHE A 758 12.47 19.83 23.14
C PHE A 758 11.93 19.21 21.84
N ILE A 759 12.63 18.22 21.24
CA ILE A 759 12.18 17.61 19.97
C ILE A 759 10.79 16.95 20.11
N PRO A 760 10.53 16.10 21.13
CA PRO A 760 9.21 15.47 21.26
C PRO A 760 8.07 16.49 21.42
N ILE A 761 8.32 17.60 22.11
CA ILE A 761 7.35 18.69 22.32
C ILE A 761 7.03 19.36 20.98
N ILE A 762 8.05 19.65 20.17
CA ILE A 762 7.92 20.29 18.86
C ILE A 762 7.19 19.38 17.86
N GLU A 763 7.49 18.08 17.87
CA GLU A 763 6.83 17.08 17.02
C GLU A 763 5.33 16.97 17.35
N ASN A 764 4.98 16.86 18.64
CA ASN A 764 3.59 16.76 19.10
C ASN A 764 2.73 17.98 18.72
N ASN A 765 3.35 19.14 18.55
CA ASN A 765 2.67 20.39 18.19
C ASN A 765 2.84 20.79 16.71
N GLY A 766 3.49 19.97 15.88
CA GLY A 766 3.62 20.19 14.43
C GLY A 766 4.64 21.26 13.98
N TYR A 767 5.44 21.80 14.90
CA TYR A 767 6.46 22.82 14.59
C TYR A 767 7.76 22.22 14.01
N ILE A 768 7.89 20.89 14.01
CA ILE A 768 9.10 20.18 13.58
C ILE A 768 9.50 20.53 12.14
N ILE A 769 8.52 20.80 11.26
CA ILE A 769 8.75 21.22 9.87
C ILE A 769 9.62 22.48 9.79
N GLN A 770 9.40 23.45 10.69
CA GLN A 770 10.13 24.72 10.67
C GLN A 770 11.55 24.53 11.21
N LEU A 771 11.69 23.70 12.24
CA LEU A 771 12.98 23.34 12.81
C LEU A 771 13.84 22.58 11.81
N ASP A 772 13.28 21.57 11.15
CA ASP A 772 13.95 20.77 10.13
C ASP A 772 14.51 21.64 9.00
N TYR A 773 13.69 22.53 8.45
CA TYR A 773 14.14 23.46 7.42
C TYR A 773 15.33 24.32 7.88
N TYR A 774 15.29 24.81 9.11
CA TYR A 774 16.37 25.60 9.69
C TYR A 774 17.65 24.79 9.83
N VAL A 775 17.56 23.53 10.29
CA VAL A 775 18.70 22.61 10.42
C VAL A 775 19.29 22.25 9.06
N TRP A 776 18.45 21.97 8.05
CA TRP A 776 18.90 21.68 6.69
C TRP A 776 19.66 22.86 6.08
N ASP A 777 19.19 24.09 6.32
CA ASP A 777 19.85 25.30 5.86
C ASP A 777 21.24 25.48 6.51
N LEU A 778 21.35 25.27 7.83
CA LEU A 778 22.64 25.29 8.55
C LEU A 778 23.60 24.20 8.06
N ALA A 779 23.11 22.97 7.85
CA ALA A 779 23.93 21.88 7.34
C ALA A 779 24.48 22.19 5.95
N CYS A 780 23.66 22.78 5.06
CA CYS A 780 24.13 23.21 3.74
C CYS A 780 25.17 24.33 3.81
N GLN A 781 25.04 25.27 4.76
CA GLN A 781 26.05 26.31 5.02
C GLN A 781 27.38 25.67 5.45
N PHE A 782 27.34 24.69 6.36
CA PHE A 782 28.53 23.99 6.82
C PHE A 782 29.21 23.19 5.69
N ILE A 783 28.44 22.44 4.88
CA ILE A 783 28.98 21.72 3.70
C ILE A 783 29.64 22.72 2.74
N GLN A 784 29.01 23.87 2.48
CA GLN A 784 29.62 24.90 1.63
C GLN A 784 30.94 25.41 2.22
N LYS A 785 31.00 25.68 3.52
CA LYS A 785 32.23 26.10 4.23
C LYS A 785 33.35 25.07 4.01
N MET A 786 33.07 23.78 4.21
CA MET A 786 34.01 22.68 3.94
C MET A 786 34.49 22.65 2.48
N LYS A 787 33.57 22.80 1.53
CA LYS A 787 33.87 22.83 0.10
C LYS A 787 34.79 23.99 -0.28
N THR A 788 34.62 25.17 0.34
CA THR A 788 35.52 26.31 0.12
C THR A 788 36.93 26.09 0.66
N MET A 789 37.09 25.22 1.64
CA MET A 789 38.39 24.75 2.15
C MET A 789 39.00 23.63 1.30
N GLY A 790 38.34 23.23 0.21
CA GLY A 790 38.77 22.14 -0.67
C GLY A 790 38.44 20.74 -0.15
N ILE A 791 37.53 20.64 0.83
CA ILE A 791 37.12 19.37 1.44
C ILE A 791 35.75 18.97 0.88
N ASP A 792 35.66 17.83 0.21
CA ASP A 792 34.39 17.22 -0.20
C ASP A 792 33.93 16.27 0.91
N ILE A 793 32.80 16.59 1.56
CA ILE A 793 32.29 15.85 2.71
C ILE A 793 30.78 15.67 2.61
N ASN A 794 30.30 14.55 3.16
CA ASN A 794 28.88 14.23 3.25
C ASN A 794 28.40 14.46 4.68
N ILE A 795 27.35 15.25 4.83
CA ILE A 795 26.68 15.52 6.10
C ILE A 795 25.25 15.04 6.00
N SER A 796 24.83 14.21 6.95
CA SER A 796 23.46 13.75 7.05
C SER A 796 22.61 14.67 7.92
N VAL A 797 21.33 14.76 7.59
CA VAL A 797 20.31 15.50 8.33
C VAL A 797 19.06 14.65 8.50
N ASN A 798 18.42 14.76 9.67
CA ASN A 798 17.14 14.11 9.94
C ASN A 798 16.00 14.76 9.15
N VAL A 799 15.05 13.94 8.69
CA VAL A 799 13.84 14.36 7.99
C VAL A 799 12.62 13.79 8.72
N SER A 800 11.94 14.62 9.51
CA SER A 800 10.78 14.15 10.27
C SER A 800 9.61 13.81 9.34
N ARG A 801 8.82 12.82 9.77
CA ARG A 801 7.67 12.25 9.05
C ARG A 801 6.73 13.29 8.44
N LEU A 802 6.42 14.36 9.18
CA LEU A 802 5.47 15.39 8.75
C LEU A 802 5.90 16.12 7.46
N ASN A 803 7.18 16.12 7.09
CA ASN A 803 7.66 16.78 5.88
C ASN A 803 7.22 16.06 4.59
N PHE A 804 7.04 14.74 4.61
CA PHE A 804 6.63 13.97 3.44
C PHE A 804 5.23 14.32 2.94
N TYR A 805 4.38 14.85 3.82
CA TYR A 805 3.02 15.28 3.46
C TYR A 805 2.98 16.74 2.96
N ARG A 806 4.12 17.43 2.84
CA ARG A 806 4.17 18.77 2.26
C ARG A 806 4.27 18.71 0.73
N PRO A 807 3.48 19.54 0.02
CA PRO A 807 3.73 19.78 -1.39
C PRO A 807 5.17 20.28 -1.61
N HIS A 808 5.82 19.80 -2.68
CA HIS A 808 7.12 20.30 -3.16
C HIS A 808 8.33 20.07 -2.24
N LEU A 809 8.34 19.04 -1.37
CA LEU A 809 9.52 18.69 -0.56
C LEU A 809 10.80 18.50 -1.41
N VAL A 810 10.66 17.81 -2.55
CA VAL A 810 11.77 17.56 -3.49
C VAL A 810 12.35 18.86 -4.02
N GLU A 811 11.50 19.79 -4.46
CA GLU A 811 11.92 21.10 -4.98
C GLU A 811 12.62 21.94 -3.91
N LEU A 812 12.20 21.81 -2.65
CA LEU A 812 12.82 22.49 -1.52
C LEU A 812 14.27 22.04 -1.32
N PHE A 813 14.53 20.74 -1.29
CA PHE A 813 15.90 20.21 -1.19
C PHE A 813 16.74 20.61 -2.39
N ILE A 814 16.23 20.47 -3.62
CA ILE A 814 16.91 20.93 -4.84
C ILE A 814 17.25 22.44 -4.75
N GLY A 815 16.33 23.22 -4.18
CA GLY A 815 16.53 24.65 -3.91
C GLY A 815 17.68 24.92 -2.95
N LEU A 816 17.80 24.15 -1.85
CA LEU A 816 18.87 24.30 -0.85
C LEU A 816 20.25 24.00 -1.43
N VAL A 817 20.45 22.83 -2.07
CA VAL A 817 21.75 22.49 -2.69
C VAL A 817 22.13 23.49 -3.79
N ARG A 818 21.15 23.98 -4.57
CA ARG A 818 21.38 25.03 -5.57
C ARG A 818 21.78 26.38 -4.94
N LYS A 819 21.10 26.79 -3.86
CA LYS A 819 21.39 28.03 -3.11
C LYS A 819 22.83 28.05 -2.61
N TYR A 820 23.32 26.93 -2.08
CA TYR A 820 24.66 26.81 -1.50
C TYR A 820 25.75 26.29 -2.47
N LYS A 821 25.38 25.93 -3.70
CA LYS A 821 26.29 25.41 -4.75
C LYS A 821 27.05 24.14 -4.33
N ILE A 822 26.38 23.28 -3.59
CA ILE A 822 26.85 21.97 -3.15
C ILE A 822 26.19 20.88 -4.01
N GLU A 823 26.75 19.66 -3.99
CA GLU A 823 26.17 18.54 -4.75
C GLU A 823 25.12 17.82 -3.89
N PRO A 824 24.03 17.28 -4.49
CA PRO A 824 23.01 16.51 -3.78
C PRO A 824 23.57 15.40 -2.88
N LYS A 825 24.63 14.71 -3.33
CA LYS A 825 25.33 13.66 -2.56
C LYS A 825 25.92 14.16 -1.23
N ASN A 826 26.24 15.46 -1.13
CA ASN A 826 26.87 16.03 0.06
C ASN A 826 25.88 16.23 1.21
N LEU A 827 24.58 16.37 0.91
CA LEU A 827 23.51 16.45 1.90
C LEU A 827 22.75 15.13 1.91
N GLN A 828 23.04 14.28 2.88
CA GLN A 828 22.38 12.98 2.99
C GLN A 828 21.14 13.09 3.88
N LEU A 829 20.09 12.32 3.58
CA LEU A 829 18.80 12.44 4.26
C LEU A 829 18.54 11.20 5.11
N GLU A 830 18.43 11.38 6.42
CA GLU A 830 18.10 10.33 7.39
C GLU A 830 16.59 10.32 7.64
N ILE A 831 15.98 9.14 7.45
CA ILE A 831 14.55 8.91 7.57
C ILE A 831 14.34 7.71 8.48
N THR A 832 13.56 7.87 9.55
CA THR A 832 13.30 6.78 10.51
C THR A 832 12.53 5.62 9.87
N GLU A 833 12.76 4.41 10.36
CA GLU A 833 12.10 3.19 9.89
C GLU A 833 10.56 3.29 9.85
N THR A 834 9.96 3.95 10.85
CA THR A 834 8.50 4.05 10.97
C THR A 834 7.84 4.80 9.81
N VAL A 835 8.58 5.69 9.14
CA VAL A 835 8.09 6.40 7.94
C VAL A 835 7.85 5.44 6.77
N TYR A 836 8.62 4.35 6.67
CA TYR A 836 8.48 3.35 5.60
C TYR A 836 7.31 2.40 5.79
N CYS A 837 6.67 2.43 6.97
CA CYS A 837 5.54 1.54 7.28
C CYS A 837 4.20 2.09 6.77
N ASP A 838 4.08 3.40 6.60
CA ASP A 838 2.82 4.11 6.31
C ASP A 838 2.79 4.67 4.88
N ASP A 839 1.67 4.48 4.16
CA ASP A 839 1.43 4.96 2.78
C ASP A 839 2.62 4.75 1.81
N LYS A 840 3.06 3.48 1.74
CA LYS A 840 4.33 3.05 1.15
C LYS A 840 4.56 3.57 -0.27
N GLU A 841 3.55 3.51 -1.14
CA GLU A 841 3.72 3.93 -2.54
C GLU A 841 3.99 5.44 -2.67
N PHE A 842 3.27 6.25 -1.90
CA PHE A 842 3.44 7.71 -1.92
C PHE A 842 4.83 8.11 -1.40
N ILE A 843 5.21 7.63 -0.22
CA ILE A 843 6.51 7.94 0.39
C ILE A 843 7.65 7.43 -0.50
N TYR A 844 7.55 6.21 -1.04
CA TYR A 844 8.60 5.64 -1.89
C TYR A 844 8.76 6.43 -3.19
N SER A 845 7.67 7.00 -3.73
CA SER A 845 7.75 7.83 -4.93
C SER A 845 8.57 9.11 -4.70
N ILE A 846 8.39 9.77 -3.56
CA ILE A 846 9.12 10.98 -3.17
C ILE A 846 10.61 10.65 -2.95
N ILE A 847 10.89 9.57 -2.21
CA ILE A 847 12.27 9.15 -1.94
C ILE A 847 13.01 8.79 -3.23
N LYS A 848 12.37 8.04 -4.14
CA LYS A 848 12.95 7.74 -5.47
C LYS A 848 13.19 8.99 -6.30
N GLU A 849 12.33 10.01 -6.17
CA GLU A 849 12.54 11.29 -6.84
C GLU A 849 13.76 12.03 -6.28
N LEU A 850 13.95 12.05 -4.95
CA LEU A 850 15.15 12.59 -4.30
C LEU A 850 16.41 11.85 -4.76
N GLN A 851 16.40 10.52 -4.79
CA GLN A 851 17.52 9.72 -5.30
C GLN A 851 17.83 10.01 -6.77
N LYS A 852 16.80 10.17 -7.62
CA LYS A 852 16.97 10.57 -9.03
C LYS A 852 17.65 11.93 -9.18
N HIS A 853 17.47 12.82 -8.21
CA HIS A 853 18.16 14.10 -8.14
C HIS A 853 19.55 14.02 -7.50
N GLY A 854 19.99 12.83 -7.08
CA GLY A 854 21.33 12.54 -6.58
C GLY A 854 21.50 12.63 -5.07
N PHE A 855 20.42 12.73 -4.30
CA PHE A 855 20.47 12.65 -2.83
C PHE A 855 20.69 11.21 -2.37
N THR A 856 21.46 11.04 -1.30
CA THR A 856 21.65 9.74 -0.63
C THR A 856 20.68 9.60 0.53
N ILE A 857 20.01 8.47 0.60
CA ILE A 857 18.97 8.19 1.59
C ILE A 857 19.46 7.17 2.61
N LEU A 858 19.38 7.54 3.87
CA LEU A 858 19.72 6.71 5.02
C LEU A 858 18.44 6.33 5.76
N MET A 859 18.28 5.04 6.06
CA MET A 859 17.24 4.57 6.97
C MET A 859 17.77 4.59 8.40
N ASP A 860 17.13 5.36 9.26
CA ASP A 860 17.51 5.55 10.66
C ASP A 860 16.73 4.63 11.62
N ASP A 861 17.31 4.38 12.80
CA ASP A 861 16.77 3.53 13.86
C ASP A 861 16.39 2.10 13.41
N PHE A 862 17.09 1.54 12.41
CA PHE A 862 16.71 0.27 11.81
C PHE A 862 16.69 -0.85 12.85
N GLY A 863 15.51 -1.40 13.09
CA GLY A 863 15.29 -2.54 13.96
C GLY A 863 14.84 -2.24 15.39
N SER A 864 14.65 -0.96 15.74
CA SER A 864 13.95 -0.53 16.96
C SER A 864 12.43 -0.78 16.90
N GLY A 865 11.86 -1.02 15.69
CA GLY A 865 10.43 -1.17 15.43
C GLY A 865 10.00 -2.50 14.78
N TYR A 866 8.83 -2.51 14.11
CA TYR A 866 8.27 -3.66 13.38
C TYR A 866 8.96 -3.87 12.02
N SER A 867 10.26 -4.12 12.00
CA SER A 867 10.97 -4.35 10.73
C SER A 867 10.54 -5.66 10.10
N SER A 868 9.74 -5.57 9.03
CA SER A 868 9.52 -6.71 8.15
C SER A 868 10.67 -6.78 7.15
N LEU A 869 11.33 -7.94 7.01
CA LEU A 869 12.31 -8.20 5.93
C LEU A 869 11.72 -7.86 4.54
N ASN A 870 10.40 -7.92 4.40
CA ASN A 870 9.68 -7.50 3.21
C ASN A 870 9.80 -5.99 2.93
N MET A 871 9.90 -5.14 3.95
CA MET A 871 10.10 -3.69 3.77
C MET A 871 11.46 -3.39 3.15
N LEU A 872 12.54 -4.00 3.67
CA LEU A 872 13.91 -3.83 3.16
C LEU A 872 14.04 -4.18 1.67
N LYS A 873 13.26 -5.15 1.20
CA LYS A 873 13.24 -5.56 -0.22
C LYS A 873 12.80 -4.43 -1.15
N ASP A 874 11.79 -3.65 -0.74
CA ASP A 874 11.11 -2.69 -1.61
C ASP A 874 11.47 -1.22 -1.29
N ALA A 875 12.03 -0.96 -0.10
CA ALA A 875 12.36 0.38 0.37
C ALA A 875 13.48 1.02 -0.48
N PRO A 876 13.27 2.21 -1.06
CA PRO A 876 14.30 2.93 -1.79
C PRO A 876 15.29 3.57 -0.80
N VAL A 877 16.29 2.81 -0.36
CA VAL A 877 17.32 3.23 0.60
C VAL A 877 18.71 2.92 0.05
N ASP A 878 19.69 3.76 0.40
CA ASP A 878 21.09 3.56 -0.02
C ASP A 878 21.95 3.04 1.13
N ILE A 879 21.62 3.45 2.36
CA ILE A 879 22.40 3.13 3.57
C ILE A 879 21.44 2.79 4.71
N ILE A 880 21.78 1.78 5.51
CA ILE A 880 21.09 1.45 6.76
C ILE A 880 21.93 1.96 7.94
N LYS A 881 21.31 2.70 8.86
CA LYS A 881 21.88 2.98 10.19
C LYS A 881 21.37 1.93 11.17
N LEU A 882 22.29 1.16 11.74
CA LEU A 882 22.01 0.08 12.67
C LEU A 882 22.40 0.49 14.09
N ASP A 883 21.44 0.48 15.00
CA ASP A 883 21.65 0.80 16.40
C ASP A 883 22.34 -0.35 17.16
N MET A 884 23.37 -0.01 17.94
CA MET A 884 24.06 -0.97 18.81
C MET A 884 23.22 -1.41 20.01
N ASP A 885 22.07 -0.78 20.29
CA ASP A 885 21.09 -1.25 21.27
C ASP A 885 20.58 -2.67 20.97
N PHE A 886 20.72 -3.16 19.72
CA PHE A 886 20.57 -4.58 19.37
C PHE A 886 21.46 -5.54 20.17
N LEU A 887 22.56 -5.04 20.73
CA LEU A 887 23.50 -5.81 21.53
C LEU A 887 23.19 -5.81 23.04
N ASP A 888 22.16 -5.07 23.49
CA ASP A 888 21.82 -4.75 24.89
C ASP A 888 22.82 -5.24 25.95
N SER A 889 23.54 -4.25 26.48
CA SER A 889 24.59 -4.21 27.51
C SER A 889 24.47 -5.16 28.71
N HIS A 890 23.30 -5.72 29.01
CA HIS A 890 23.07 -6.55 30.19
C HIS A 890 23.26 -8.06 29.93
N ASN A 891 23.33 -8.48 28.66
CA ASN A 891 23.53 -9.87 28.27
C ASN A 891 24.30 -9.94 26.95
N GLU A 892 25.64 -9.84 27.01
CA GLU A 892 26.56 -10.20 25.92
C GLU A 892 26.39 -11.68 25.54
N THR A 893 25.30 -11.99 24.83
CA THR A 893 25.02 -13.35 24.39
C THR A 893 25.59 -13.52 22.99
N ASN A 894 26.14 -14.70 22.70
CA ASN A 894 26.49 -15.11 21.34
C ASN A 894 25.32 -14.92 20.36
N ARG A 895 24.08 -14.86 20.86
CA ARG A 895 22.87 -14.61 20.09
C ARG A 895 22.81 -13.19 19.55
N SER A 896 23.06 -12.15 20.35
CA SER A 896 23.02 -10.75 19.89
C SER A 896 24.08 -10.49 18.82
N LYS A 897 25.31 -10.98 19.03
CA LYS A 897 26.39 -10.92 18.02
C LYS A 897 26.02 -11.66 16.72
N ALA A 898 25.33 -12.81 16.83
CA ALA A 898 24.87 -13.54 15.65
C ALA A 898 23.76 -12.80 14.88
N ILE A 899 22.87 -12.07 15.58
CA ILE A 899 21.82 -11.25 14.96
C ILE A 899 22.46 -10.09 14.19
N VAL A 900 23.33 -9.31 14.83
CA VAL A 900 24.02 -8.18 14.19
C VAL A 900 24.79 -8.66 12.96
N LYS A 901 25.55 -9.76 13.07
CA LYS A 901 26.23 -10.35 11.92
C LYS A 901 25.28 -10.73 10.78
N ALA A 902 24.14 -11.36 11.09
CA ALA A 902 23.17 -11.75 10.07
C ALA A 902 22.54 -10.54 9.36
N ILE A 903 22.32 -9.43 10.09
CA ILE A 903 21.83 -8.17 9.51
C ILE A 903 22.89 -7.58 8.57
N ILE A 904 24.16 -7.53 8.99
CA ILE A 904 25.26 -7.05 8.14
C ILE A 904 25.39 -7.91 6.87
N ASP A 905 25.40 -9.23 7.00
CA ASP A 905 25.46 -10.15 5.85
C ASP A 905 24.27 -9.95 4.88
N LEU A 906 23.06 -9.69 5.42
CA LEU A 906 21.88 -9.38 4.62
C LEU A 906 22.02 -8.06 3.87
N THR A 907 22.46 -6.99 4.55
CA THR A 907 22.63 -5.67 3.91
C THR A 907 23.66 -5.71 2.77
N HIS A 908 24.77 -6.40 2.96
CA HIS A 908 25.75 -6.64 1.89
C HIS A 908 25.15 -7.43 0.72
N SER A 909 24.26 -8.39 0.99
CA SER A 909 23.57 -9.17 -0.06
C SER A 909 22.54 -8.35 -0.85
N LEU A 910 22.12 -7.20 -0.32
CA LEU A 910 21.19 -6.26 -0.96
C LEU A 910 21.90 -5.06 -1.60
N ASP A 911 23.24 -5.08 -1.68
CA ASP A 911 24.07 -3.96 -2.14
C ASP A 911 23.84 -2.65 -1.34
N LEU A 912 23.42 -2.78 -0.06
CA LEU A 912 23.23 -1.65 0.85
C LEU A 912 24.49 -1.41 1.69
N SER A 913 24.83 -0.13 1.90
CA SER A 913 25.87 0.24 2.85
C SER A 913 25.31 0.26 4.28
N VAL A 914 26.15 0.03 5.29
CA VAL A 914 25.75 0.10 6.69
C VAL A 914 26.62 1.08 7.45
N VAL A 915 25.97 1.88 8.30
CA VAL A 915 26.59 2.66 9.35
C VAL A 915 26.11 2.11 10.68
N VAL A 916 27.01 1.71 11.57
CA VAL A 916 26.63 1.25 12.92
C VAL A 916 26.74 2.42 13.88
N GLU A 917 25.65 2.79 14.54
CA GLU A 917 25.60 3.88 15.51
C GLU A 917 25.68 3.37 16.95
N GLY A 918 25.89 4.25 17.93
CA GLY A 918 25.97 3.85 19.34
C GLY A 918 27.23 3.10 19.75
N VAL A 919 28.31 3.13 18.96
CA VAL A 919 29.55 2.40 19.29
C VAL A 919 30.38 3.14 20.35
N GLU A 920 30.56 2.53 21.52
CA GLU A 920 31.18 3.15 22.70
C GLU A 920 32.49 2.48 23.13
N THR A 921 32.67 1.19 22.85
CA THR A 921 33.81 0.41 23.36
C THR A 921 34.72 -0.13 22.27
N LYS A 922 35.98 -0.36 22.62
CA LYS A 922 36.95 -1.00 21.71
C LYS A 922 36.51 -2.41 21.29
N GLN A 923 35.87 -3.15 22.20
CA GLN A 923 35.42 -4.52 21.94
C GLN A 923 34.32 -4.55 20.86
N GLU A 924 33.44 -3.55 20.85
CA GLU A 924 32.44 -3.36 19.80
C GLU A 924 33.10 -3.03 18.47
N VAL A 925 34.08 -2.13 18.45
CA VAL A 925 34.85 -1.81 17.22
C VAL A 925 35.56 -3.04 16.65
N ASP A 926 36.25 -3.80 17.51
CA ASP A 926 36.96 -5.01 17.10
C ASP A 926 35.97 -6.03 16.51
N PHE A 927 34.80 -6.21 17.12
CA PHE A 927 33.73 -7.08 16.61
C PHE A 927 33.13 -6.60 15.27
N LEU A 928 32.84 -5.30 15.13
CA LEU A 928 32.31 -4.74 13.89
C LEU A 928 33.29 -4.87 12.73
N ASN A 929 34.58 -4.69 13.00
CA ASN A 929 35.65 -4.92 12.03
C ASN A 929 35.74 -6.40 11.61
N GLU A 930 35.54 -7.36 12.54
CA GLU A 930 35.50 -8.79 12.22
C GLU A 930 34.35 -9.17 11.30
N ILE A 931 33.18 -8.53 11.43
CA ILE A 931 32.00 -8.77 10.58
C ILE A 931 31.91 -7.84 9.38
N GLN A 932 32.98 -7.07 9.10
CA GLN A 932 33.09 -6.21 7.92
C GLN A 932 32.13 -5.01 7.91
N ALA A 933 31.65 -4.57 9.07
CA ALA A 933 30.89 -3.33 9.24
C ALA A 933 31.87 -2.17 9.46
N TYR A 934 32.30 -1.52 8.37
CA TYR A 934 33.45 -0.60 8.43
C TYR A 934 33.12 0.84 8.82
N ILE A 935 31.90 1.31 8.54
CA ILE A 935 31.51 2.68 8.87
C ILE A 935 30.77 2.67 10.20
N ILE A 936 31.29 3.42 11.18
CA ILE A 936 30.69 3.50 12.51
C ILE A 936 30.57 4.93 13.00
N GLN A 937 29.64 5.14 13.92
CA GLN A 937 29.37 6.39 14.60
C GLN A 937 29.14 6.10 16.09
N GLY A 938 29.77 6.88 16.97
CA GLY A 938 29.59 6.67 18.40
C GLY A 938 30.67 7.31 19.26
N TYR A 939 30.46 7.24 20.57
CA TYR A 939 31.32 7.91 21.55
C TYR A 939 32.72 7.32 21.68
N TYR A 940 32.97 6.11 21.17
CA TYR A 940 34.31 5.54 21.14
C TYR A 940 35.31 6.46 20.41
N PHE A 941 34.89 7.03 19.28
CA PHE A 941 35.74 7.94 18.51
C PHE A 941 35.53 9.40 18.88
N SER A 942 34.28 9.87 18.83
CA SER A 942 33.98 11.26 19.16
C SER A 942 32.52 11.45 19.52
N ARG A 943 32.29 12.31 20.51
CA ARG A 943 30.99 12.96 20.72
C ARG A 943 30.71 13.94 19.56
N PRO A 944 29.47 14.41 19.40
CA PRO A 944 29.15 15.53 18.52
C PRO A 944 30.04 16.74 18.84
N LEU A 945 30.53 17.43 17.80
CA LEU A 945 31.49 18.54 17.92
C LEU A 945 30.90 19.83 17.34
N MET A 946 31.37 20.97 17.83
CA MET A 946 31.15 22.23 17.14
C MET A 946 31.82 22.21 15.76
N GLU A 947 31.34 23.03 14.83
CA GLU A 947 31.84 23.05 13.44
C GLU A 947 33.37 23.18 13.35
N ASP A 948 33.98 24.09 14.11
CA ASP A 948 35.41 24.35 14.04
C ASP A 948 36.26 23.23 14.67
N ASP A 949 35.74 22.59 15.71
CA ASP A 949 36.36 21.41 16.33
C ASP A 949 36.30 20.20 15.39
N PHE A 950 35.16 20.01 14.72
CA PHE A 950 35.01 18.99 13.70
C PHE A 950 36.00 19.20 12.55
N ILE A 951 36.12 20.43 12.03
CA ILE A 951 37.08 20.79 10.98
C ILE A 951 38.51 20.43 11.41
N THR A 952 38.88 20.80 12.62
CA THR A 952 40.22 20.52 13.18
C THR A 952 40.47 19.02 13.27
N LEU A 953 39.50 18.26 13.78
CA LEU A 953 39.60 16.81 13.88
C LEU A 953 39.68 16.14 12.51
N TYR A 954 38.86 16.58 11.55
CA TYR A 954 38.85 16.08 10.17
C TYR A 954 40.21 16.26 9.51
N VAL A 955 40.75 17.47 9.56
CA VAL A 955 42.06 17.80 8.97
C VAL A 955 43.17 16.96 9.60
N ASN A 956 43.23 16.87 10.94
CA ASN A 956 44.26 16.10 11.63
C ASN A 956 44.17 14.59 11.35
N THR A 957 42.97 14.05 11.18
CA THR A 957 42.76 12.61 10.93
C THR A 957 43.06 12.27 9.48
N ASN A 958 42.56 13.07 8.53
CA ASN A 958 42.61 12.74 7.11
C ASN A 958 43.88 13.25 6.39
N GLN A 959 44.62 14.22 6.95
CA GLN A 959 45.88 14.71 6.36
C GLN A 959 47.17 14.09 6.94
N ASN A 960 47.10 13.35 8.06
CA ASN A 960 48.25 12.62 8.62
C ASN A 960 48.49 11.24 7.97
N LYS A 961 48.02 11.03 6.74
CA LYS A 961 48.25 9.83 5.92
C LYS A 961 48.98 10.14 4.62
#